data_AF-C6XNK0-F1
#
_entry.id   AF-C6XNK0-F1
#
_cell.length_a   1.000
_cell.length_b   1.000
_cell.length_c   1.000
_cell.angle_alpha   90.00
_cell.angle_beta   90.00
_cell.angle_gamma   90.00
#
_symmetry.space_group_name_H-M   'P 1'
#
loop_
_entity.id
_entity.type
_entity.pdbx_description
1 polymer ?
#
loop_
_entity_poly.entity_id
_entity_poly.type
_entity_poly.pdbx_seq_one_letter_code
_entity_poly.pdbx_strand_id
1 'polypeptide(L)'
;MNMTSWSKAIVLLAACLGAGPFVFAQSQSADVATVTERKQGDGVALVSPDGRIEFQLKIQDGKLIYSVSKSGEVVLAPSRLGLRFASGKDLDTDFIIGDVSRNISDETWEQPWGEKRLVVDKHSEVLVTLLSAKDQTPQFNLRARVFDGGVGFRYEVPDTGARAIVDELTEFSLDPASLAWWTPAGEFNRYEYIYRTTPLNEMERAHTPFTLKLPNSNTHVAIHEAALVDYSGMWLDQRRAGVLEADLAPRHDGVKVRVEGAFDTPWRVIQIADDAAGLINGSDIYLNLNEPNKLGDVSYFKPGKYIGIWWGMHINKYTWGSGPQHGATTENTKAYIDFAAENGFSGVLVEGWNIGWDGDWFNNGDLFSFTQAYPDFNLPELSAYAKERGVHIIGHHETSGNITNYENQLEAAFDLYEANGIPAVKTGYVADGSDLKFIDAEGHPRYTWHASQERVVHDLHVLKRAHEHGIAVNAHEPVKDTGLRRTYPNAISREGARGMEFNAWGTPPNPPEHQAILPFTRMLSGPFDFTPGIFDLMPNGEDDENRVPSTLAKQLALYVTIYSPIQMAADLPENYKKFPNAFQFIKDVPTDWEQSIALAGEVGDFVVMARHERGAENWYVGAVSDENAREVKLDFAFLDANRTYRAEIYRDGDSANWETAPYDIAIEKRIVTSQTKLGLKLAAGGGFAIRIVPVEAAQIESLKPVPAMKKVVLENLGAPHIPERDVTVLVPAGYDASDDRYPVIYMHDGQNLIEPGRAVTGDEWKVDETLARLIAEEKVRPAIIVAIEHGQERWREYAPEAFLENLKLAGKDESQTPFSDDYLSFIVEDLKPKIDAEFRVLDGAENTFVMGASMGGLISLYAVSQYPDVFGAAAGLSTHWPLVDPKSVKPKKAIKAIQKSLNAGGIDASRHRFWFDHGTLNLDAHYPEYQKRMDGYFSKRGFGAENYASHMYDGADHNEASWAARLEDPLVFLLGK
;
A
#
# COMPACT_ATOMS: atom_id res chain seq x y z
N MET A 1 -30.59 -66.53 30.44
CA MET A 1 -30.10 -67.93 30.39
C MET A 1 -28.88 -67.97 29.48
N ASN A 2 -27.75 -68.39 30.05
CA ASN A 2 -26.57 -69.01 29.43
C ASN A 2 -25.72 -68.27 28.38
N MET A 3 -24.58 -67.81 28.92
CA MET A 3 -23.19 -67.80 28.44
C MET A 3 -22.73 -68.86 27.41
N THR A 4 -21.60 -68.48 26.79
CA THR A 4 -20.47 -69.26 26.21
C THR A 4 -20.58 -69.68 24.74
N SER A 5 -19.54 -69.68 23.89
CA SER A 5 -18.16 -69.14 23.94
C SER A 5 -17.49 -69.30 22.56
N TRP A 6 -16.73 -68.29 22.13
CA TRP A 6 -15.38 -68.33 21.53
C TRP A 6 -15.10 -69.11 20.21
N SER A 7 -14.65 -68.40 19.15
CA SER A 7 -13.22 -68.33 18.70
C SER A 7 -13.00 -67.84 17.24
N LYS A 8 -12.36 -66.65 17.12
CA LYS A 8 -11.28 -66.18 16.22
C LYS A 8 -11.27 -66.40 14.69
N ALA A 9 -11.14 -65.28 13.95
CA ALA A 9 -10.12 -65.05 12.90
C ALA A 9 -9.99 -63.54 12.57
N ILE A 10 -8.76 -63.08 12.25
CA ILE A 10 -8.33 -61.71 11.96
C ILE A 10 -8.20 -61.51 10.43
N VAL A 11 -8.74 -60.42 9.85
CA VAL A 11 -8.18 -59.63 8.72
C VAL A 11 -8.75 -58.20 8.80
N LEU A 12 -7.88 -57.18 8.66
CA LEU A 12 -8.14 -55.74 8.60
C LEU A 12 -8.89 -55.29 7.34
N LEU A 13 -9.74 -54.26 7.44
CA LEU A 13 -9.69 -53.05 6.60
C LEU A 13 -10.52 -51.89 7.25
N ALA A 14 -9.99 -50.67 7.10
CA ALA A 14 -10.37 -49.37 7.72
C ALA A 14 -11.75 -48.81 7.23
N ALA A 15 -12.32 -47.68 7.69
CA ALA A 15 -11.83 -46.43 8.31
C ALA A 15 -13.04 -45.72 9.00
N CYS A 16 -12.98 -45.33 10.28
CA CYS A 16 -12.43 -44.10 10.89
C CYS A 16 -13.49 -43.00 11.17
N LEU A 17 -14.02 -43.02 12.40
CA LEU A 17 -14.57 -41.89 13.15
C LEU A 17 -13.60 -41.65 14.33
N GLY A 18 -13.02 -40.46 14.44
CA GLY A 18 -12.28 -39.98 15.62
C GLY A 18 -12.75 -38.54 15.90
N ALA A 19 -13.40 -38.26 17.04
CA ALA A 19 -12.83 -38.03 18.37
C ALA A 19 -12.12 -36.67 18.48
N GLY A 20 -12.83 -35.68 19.06
CA GLY A 20 -12.24 -34.48 19.65
C GLY A 20 -12.40 -34.54 21.18
N PRO A 21 -11.35 -34.25 21.98
CA PRO A 21 -11.42 -34.37 23.43
C PRO A 21 -11.92 -33.06 24.08
N PHE A 22 -12.86 -33.21 25.01
CA PHE A 22 -13.15 -32.22 26.04
C PHE A 22 -11.93 -32.10 26.96
N VAL A 23 -11.34 -30.91 27.07
CA VAL A 23 -10.33 -30.59 28.08
C VAL A 23 -11.03 -29.95 29.27
N PHE A 24 -11.05 -30.66 30.40
CA PHE A 24 -11.32 -30.09 31.71
C PHE A 24 -10.12 -29.24 32.14
N ALA A 25 -10.32 -27.93 32.29
CA ALA A 25 -9.35 -27.06 32.93
C ALA A 25 -9.33 -27.36 34.45
N GLN A 26 -8.28 -28.02 34.93
CA GLN A 26 -7.95 -28.06 36.34
C GLN A 26 -7.28 -26.74 36.71
N SER A 27 -7.94 -25.94 37.56
CA SER A 27 -7.30 -24.82 38.24
C SER A 27 -6.29 -25.37 39.26
N GLN A 28 -5.00 -25.29 38.93
CA GLN A 28 -3.95 -25.37 39.93
C GLN A 28 -3.87 -24.00 40.62
N SER A 29 -4.31 -23.94 41.87
CA SER A 29 -4.00 -22.84 42.77
C SER A 29 -2.49 -22.80 42.99
N ALA A 30 -1.79 -21.93 42.27
CA ALA A 30 -0.44 -21.54 42.62
C ALA A 30 -0.52 -20.73 43.93
N ASP A 31 0.31 -21.09 44.90
CA ASP A 31 0.45 -20.38 46.17
C ASP A 31 0.71 -18.89 45.89
N VAL A 32 -0.29 -18.07 46.20
CA VAL A 32 -0.19 -16.62 46.22
C VAL A 32 0.81 -16.27 47.31
N ALA A 33 2.01 -15.85 46.91
CA ALA A 33 2.92 -15.17 47.81
C ALA A 33 2.18 -13.92 48.34
N THR A 34 1.81 -13.96 49.61
CA THR A 34 1.26 -12.83 50.35
C THR A 34 2.28 -11.70 50.29
N VAL A 35 1.99 -10.68 49.47
CA VAL A 35 2.71 -9.41 49.52
C VAL A 35 2.43 -8.82 50.90
N THR A 36 3.44 -8.87 51.76
CA THR A 36 3.44 -8.20 53.06
C THR A 36 3.08 -6.73 52.91
N GLU A 37 2.05 -6.29 53.63
CA GLU A 37 1.66 -4.90 53.78
C GLU A 37 2.88 -4.02 54.11
N ARG A 38 3.12 -3.01 53.28
CA ARG A 38 3.64 -1.73 53.77
C ARG A 38 2.60 -0.66 53.48
N LYS A 39 1.77 -0.34 54.47
CA LYS A 39 1.28 1.03 54.61
C LYS A 39 2.51 1.89 54.89
N GLN A 40 3.01 2.60 53.89
CA GLN A 40 4.09 3.57 54.06
C GLN A 40 3.50 4.97 53.81
N GLY A 41 2.86 5.54 54.83
CA GLY A 41 2.29 6.90 54.78
C GLY A 41 1.02 7.06 53.93
N ASP A 42 0.69 8.31 53.61
CA ASP A 42 -0.55 8.79 52.94
C ASP A 42 -0.63 8.46 51.42
N GLY A 43 -0.10 7.32 50.97
CA GLY A 43 0.01 6.98 49.53
C GLY A 43 -0.12 5.50 49.18
N VAL A 44 -0.29 5.23 47.87
CA VAL A 44 -0.47 3.93 47.23
C VAL A 44 0.45 3.86 46.02
N ALA A 45 1.25 2.79 45.92
CA ALA A 45 2.08 2.52 44.73
C ALA A 45 1.67 1.19 44.07
N LEU A 46 1.92 1.11 42.76
CA LEU A 46 1.67 -0.05 41.91
C LEU A 46 2.75 -0.13 40.83
N VAL A 47 3.27 -1.33 40.58
CA VAL A 47 4.34 -1.57 39.58
C VAL A 47 3.83 -2.45 38.44
N SER A 48 4.40 -2.29 37.24
CA SER A 48 4.15 -3.14 36.09
C SER A 48 4.57 -4.60 36.38
N PRO A 49 4.01 -5.57 35.64
CA PRO A 49 4.41 -6.98 35.73
C PRO A 49 5.93 -7.22 35.58
N ASP A 50 6.62 -6.46 34.72
CA ASP A 50 8.09 -6.50 34.56
C ASP A 50 8.86 -5.67 35.60
N GLY A 51 8.16 -4.94 36.46
CA GLY A 51 8.71 -4.11 37.52
C GLY A 51 9.39 -2.82 37.08
N ARG A 52 9.33 -2.44 35.79
CA ARG A 52 10.00 -1.24 35.27
C ARG A 52 9.15 0.02 35.41
N ILE A 53 7.84 -0.04 35.25
CA ILE A 53 6.96 1.14 35.35
C ILE A 53 6.32 1.16 36.74
N GLU A 54 6.38 2.30 37.42
CA GLU A 54 5.73 2.50 38.71
C GLU A 54 4.76 3.68 38.66
N PHE A 55 3.51 3.44 39.06
CA PHE A 55 2.50 4.44 39.34
C PHE A 55 2.43 4.67 40.85
N GLN A 56 2.59 5.92 41.28
CA GLN A 56 2.46 6.33 42.67
C GLN A 56 1.33 7.33 42.82
N LEU A 57 0.49 7.14 43.82
CA LEU A 57 -0.64 7.98 44.20
C LEU A 57 -0.46 8.44 45.65
N LYS A 58 -0.73 9.70 45.95
CA LYS A 58 -0.66 10.23 47.32
C LYS A 58 -1.65 11.36 47.54
N ILE A 59 -1.98 11.61 48.80
CA ILE A 59 -2.65 12.84 49.21
C ILE A 59 -1.60 13.88 49.57
N GLN A 60 -1.71 15.08 49.01
CA GLN A 60 -0.88 16.22 49.36
C GLN A 60 -1.78 17.46 49.55
N ASP A 61 -1.78 18.02 50.75
CA ASP A 61 -2.61 19.17 51.14
C ASP A 61 -4.11 18.96 50.80
N GLY A 62 -4.61 17.74 51.04
CA GLY A 62 -5.99 17.35 50.75
C GLY A 62 -6.30 17.06 49.28
N LYS A 63 -5.33 17.21 48.37
CA LYS A 63 -5.48 16.95 46.93
C LYS A 63 -4.92 15.59 46.55
N LEU A 64 -5.53 14.97 45.55
CA LEU A 64 -5.06 13.70 44.99
C LEU A 64 -3.99 13.98 43.94
N ILE A 65 -2.80 13.43 44.14
CA ILE A 65 -1.62 13.63 43.29
C ILE A 65 -1.06 12.28 42.87
N TYR A 66 -0.69 12.14 41.60
CA TYR A 66 0.00 10.95 41.10
C TYR A 66 1.31 11.29 40.38
N SER A 67 2.19 10.31 40.23
CA SER A 67 3.42 10.39 39.44
C SER A 67 3.74 9.04 38.81
N VAL A 68 4.50 9.05 37.72
CA VAL A 68 4.91 7.84 37.00
C VAL A 68 6.41 7.84 36.80
N SER A 69 7.05 6.71 37.06
CA SER A 69 8.49 6.51 36.81
C SER A 69 8.75 5.24 36.00
N LYS A 70 9.88 5.21 35.30
CA LYS A 70 10.38 4.05 34.55
C LYS A 70 11.81 3.74 34.99
N SER A 71 12.03 2.56 35.56
CA SER A 71 13.32 2.12 36.08
C SER A 71 13.94 3.11 37.08
N GLY A 72 13.11 3.80 37.85
CA GLY A 72 13.51 4.83 38.81
C GLY A 72 13.68 6.24 38.23
N GLU A 73 13.62 6.42 36.91
CA GLU A 73 13.63 7.73 36.26
C GLU A 73 12.22 8.31 36.19
N VAL A 74 12.07 9.60 36.51
CA VAL A 74 10.75 10.27 36.47
C VAL A 74 10.32 10.45 35.02
N VAL A 75 9.16 9.89 34.68
CA VAL A 75 8.50 10.10 33.39
C VAL A 75 7.45 11.20 33.55
N LEU A 76 6.61 11.08 34.57
CA LEU A 76 5.60 12.06 34.93
C LEU A 76 5.85 12.55 36.35
N ALA A 77 6.12 13.84 36.49
CA ALA A 77 6.26 14.51 37.78
C ALA A 77 4.90 14.54 38.53
N PRO A 78 4.88 14.90 39.83
CA PRO A 78 3.65 14.99 40.60
C PRO A 78 2.57 15.82 39.90
N SER A 79 1.44 15.19 39.58
CA SER A 79 0.35 15.71 38.77
C SER A 79 -0.99 15.55 39.50
N ARG A 80 -1.86 16.56 39.42
CA ARG A 80 -3.16 16.57 40.10
C ARG A 80 -4.21 15.69 39.42
N LEU A 81 -5.17 15.23 40.21
CA LEU A 81 -6.40 14.58 39.79
C LEU A 81 -7.61 15.27 40.45
N GLY A 82 -8.74 15.31 39.76
CA GLY A 82 -10.01 15.81 40.29
C GLY A 82 -11.03 16.23 39.23
N LEU A 83 -12.27 16.50 39.67
CA LEU A 83 -13.38 16.96 38.84
C LEU A 83 -14.08 18.16 39.49
N ARG A 84 -14.54 19.12 38.68
CA ARG A 84 -15.40 20.22 39.13
C ARG A 84 -16.75 20.18 38.46
N PHE A 85 -17.78 20.59 39.20
CA PHE A 85 -19.15 20.57 38.72
C PHE A 85 -19.74 21.98 38.68
N ALA A 86 -20.69 22.20 37.76
CA ALA A 86 -21.42 23.47 37.66
C ALA A 86 -22.19 23.80 38.94
N SER A 87 -22.60 22.77 39.68
CA SER A 87 -23.26 22.87 40.97
C SER A 87 -22.98 21.61 41.81
N GLY A 88 -23.14 21.73 43.13
CA GLY A 88 -22.85 20.63 44.06
C GLY A 88 -21.44 20.71 44.64
N LYS A 89 -20.95 19.58 45.16
CA LYS A 89 -19.61 19.47 45.77
C LYS A 89 -18.61 19.02 44.71
N ASP A 90 -17.53 19.78 44.55
CA ASP A 90 -16.39 19.40 43.72
C ASP A 90 -15.67 18.17 44.26
N LEU A 91 -15.05 17.42 43.36
CA LEU A 91 -14.15 16.31 43.66
C LEU A 91 -12.72 16.75 43.36
N ASP A 92 -12.21 17.74 44.09
CA ASP A 92 -10.90 18.33 43.80
C ASP A 92 -9.97 18.55 45.01
N THR A 93 -10.48 18.37 46.22
CA THR A 93 -9.78 18.53 47.51
C THR A 93 -10.51 17.75 48.61
N ASP A 94 -10.02 17.87 49.85
CA ASP A 94 -10.58 17.24 51.05
C ASP A 94 -10.56 15.70 50.99
N PHE A 95 -9.53 15.12 50.38
CA PHE A 95 -9.42 13.67 50.25
C PHE A 95 -8.56 13.02 51.34
N ILE A 96 -8.96 11.82 51.74
CA ILE A 96 -8.10 10.83 52.39
C ILE A 96 -8.25 9.49 51.66
N ILE A 97 -7.21 8.67 51.68
CA ILE A 97 -7.25 7.31 51.11
C ILE A 97 -8.00 6.39 52.08
N GLY A 98 -9.07 5.76 51.60
CA GLY A 98 -9.82 4.73 52.29
C GLY A 98 -9.33 3.33 51.91
N ASP A 99 -10.25 2.50 51.46
CA ASP A 99 -9.97 1.12 51.05
C ASP A 99 -9.12 1.07 49.77
N VAL A 100 -8.23 0.08 49.72
CA VAL A 100 -7.36 -0.17 48.56
C VAL A 100 -7.42 -1.65 48.23
N SER A 101 -7.85 -1.99 47.03
CA SER A 101 -7.83 -3.35 46.51
C SER A 101 -6.87 -3.45 45.31
N ARG A 102 -6.21 -4.61 45.16
CA ARG A 102 -5.23 -4.87 44.11
C ARG A 102 -5.55 -6.15 43.40
N ASN A 103 -5.24 -6.20 42.12
CA ASN A 103 -5.37 -7.38 41.28
C ASN A 103 -4.20 -7.48 40.30
N ILE A 104 -3.98 -8.67 39.73
CA ILE A 104 -3.08 -8.87 38.59
C ILE A 104 -3.89 -9.61 37.52
N SER A 105 -3.81 -9.13 36.28
CA SER A 105 -4.38 -9.79 35.11
C SER A 105 -3.25 -10.31 34.23
N ASP A 106 -3.44 -11.50 33.67
CA ASP A 106 -2.60 -12.11 32.62
C ASP A 106 -3.54 -12.96 31.75
N GLU A 107 -4.19 -12.31 30.80
CA GLU A 107 -5.18 -12.91 29.91
C GLU A 107 -4.78 -12.72 28.45
N THR A 108 -5.35 -13.52 27.56
CA THR A 108 -5.21 -13.36 26.11
C THR A 108 -6.58 -13.47 25.47
N TRP A 109 -6.89 -12.54 24.57
CA TRP A 109 -8.15 -12.53 23.83
C TRP A 109 -7.90 -12.40 22.33
N GLU A 110 -8.88 -12.78 21.52
CA GLU A 110 -8.77 -12.80 20.06
C GLU A 110 -9.56 -11.64 19.43
N GLN A 111 -8.94 -10.92 18.49
CA GLN A 111 -9.63 -9.94 17.67
C GLN A 111 -10.39 -10.62 16.51
N PRO A 112 -11.62 -10.18 16.17
CA PRO A 112 -12.31 -10.68 14.98
C PRO A 112 -11.58 -10.30 13.68
N TRP A 113 -10.88 -9.17 13.68
CA TRP A 113 -9.98 -8.63 12.65
C TRP A 113 -9.02 -7.66 13.36
N GLY A 114 -7.81 -7.46 12.84
CA GLY A 114 -6.80 -6.71 13.57
C GLY A 114 -5.44 -6.61 12.91
N GLU A 115 -4.60 -5.77 13.51
CA GLU A 115 -3.16 -5.77 13.32
C GLU A 115 -2.49 -7.01 13.95
N LYS A 116 -3.20 -7.71 14.84
CA LYS A 116 -2.78 -8.97 15.45
C LYS A 116 -4.02 -9.78 15.82
N ARG A 117 -3.95 -11.11 15.68
CA ARG A 117 -5.07 -11.98 16.06
C ARG A 117 -5.21 -12.12 17.57
N LEU A 118 -4.11 -12.39 18.26
CA LEU A 118 -4.08 -12.59 19.71
C LEU A 118 -3.50 -11.36 20.41
N VAL A 119 -4.26 -10.80 21.36
CA VAL A 119 -3.88 -9.64 22.17
C VAL A 119 -3.70 -10.10 23.62
N VAL A 120 -2.56 -9.76 24.21
CA VAL A 120 -2.24 -10.08 25.60
C VAL A 120 -2.65 -8.91 26.49
N ASP A 121 -3.47 -9.18 27.51
CA ASP A 121 -3.84 -8.23 28.56
C ASP A 121 -3.15 -8.61 29.87
N LYS A 122 -1.96 -8.05 30.06
CA LYS A 122 -1.13 -8.28 31.23
C LYS A 122 -0.85 -6.98 31.98
N HIS A 123 -1.41 -6.85 33.17
CA HIS A 123 -1.26 -5.65 33.99
C HIS A 123 -1.41 -5.93 35.48
N SER A 124 -0.80 -5.07 36.29
CA SER A 124 -1.17 -4.91 37.69
C SER A 124 -2.30 -3.89 37.80
N GLU A 125 -3.26 -4.09 38.69
CA GLU A 125 -4.39 -3.17 38.92
C GLU A 125 -4.48 -2.76 40.39
N VAL A 126 -4.90 -1.51 40.63
CA VAL A 126 -5.31 -1.02 41.95
C VAL A 126 -6.60 -0.22 41.84
N LEU A 127 -7.51 -0.44 42.77
CA LEU A 127 -8.70 0.38 43.00
C LEU A 127 -8.57 1.04 44.37
N VAL A 128 -8.55 2.38 44.37
CA VAL A 128 -8.40 3.21 45.56
C VAL A 128 -9.70 3.94 45.81
N THR A 129 -10.32 3.74 46.97
CA THR A 129 -11.50 4.51 47.40
C THR A 129 -11.07 5.80 48.08
N LEU A 130 -11.56 6.93 47.57
CA LEU A 130 -11.30 8.25 48.14
C LEU A 130 -12.46 8.66 49.05
N LEU A 131 -12.13 9.02 50.28
CA LEU A 131 -13.08 9.47 51.29
C LEU A 131 -12.92 10.98 51.54
N SER A 132 -13.99 11.59 52.01
CA SER A 132 -13.99 12.97 52.49
C SER A 132 -13.23 13.07 53.82
N ALA A 133 -12.22 13.94 53.91
CA ALA A 133 -11.44 14.16 55.12
C ALA A 133 -12.29 14.70 56.29
N LYS A 134 -13.44 15.30 56.00
CA LYS A 134 -14.33 15.93 56.99
C LYS A 134 -15.17 14.93 57.77
N ASP A 135 -15.68 13.91 57.09
CA ASP A 135 -16.71 12.99 57.63
C ASP A 135 -16.51 11.53 57.21
N GLN A 136 -15.42 11.22 56.50
CA GLN A 136 -15.05 9.89 56.00
C GLN A 136 -16.08 9.26 55.06
N THR A 137 -16.95 10.06 54.46
CA THR A 137 -17.91 9.57 53.47
C THR A 137 -17.20 9.24 52.15
N PRO A 138 -17.52 8.11 51.49
CA PRO A 138 -16.99 7.79 50.17
C PRO A 138 -17.36 8.85 49.14
N GLN A 139 -16.36 9.31 48.37
CA GLN A 139 -16.57 10.32 47.33
C GLN A 139 -16.53 9.71 45.92
N PHE A 140 -15.48 8.97 45.59
CA PHE A 140 -15.32 8.26 44.32
C PHE A 140 -14.17 7.24 44.45
N ASN A 141 -14.00 6.38 43.45
CA ASN A 141 -12.81 5.52 43.35
C ASN A 141 -11.90 5.98 42.20
N LEU A 142 -10.60 5.78 42.37
CA LEU A 142 -9.63 5.82 41.28
C LEU A 142 -9.19 4.38 40.97
N ARG A 143 -9.41 3.93 39.73
CA ARG A 143 -8.86 2.67 39.23
C ARG A 143 -7.64 2.97 38.38
N ALA A 144 -6.54 2.27 38.61
CA ALA A 144 -5.34 2.35 37.78
C ALA A 144 -4.84 0.95 37.40
N ARG A 145 -4.42 0.81 36.14
CA ARG A 145 -3.79 -0.39 35.56
C ARG A 145 -2.40 -0.02 35.06
N VAL A 146 -1.40 -0.80 35.43
CA VAL A 146 0.00 -0.61 35.05
C VAL A 146 0.45 -1.80 34.23
N PHE A 147 0.72 -1.55 32.96
CA PHE A 147 1.22 -2.48 31.95
C PHE A 147 2.74 -2.29 31.81
N ASP A 148 3.42 -3.25 31.18
CA ASP A 148 4.84 -3.12 30.86
C ASP A 148 5.13 -1.97 29.87
N GLY A 149 4.10 -1.54 29.13
CA GLY A 149 4.17 -0.45 28.15
C GLY A 149 3.46 0.85 28.57
N GLY A 150 2.97 0.99 29.81
CA GLY A 150 2.32 2.23 30.24
C GLY A 150 1.33 2.10 31.40
N VAL A 151 0.60 3.18 31.65
CA VAL A 151 -0.41 3.29 32.71
C VAL A 151 -1.74 3.75 32.13
N GLY A 152 -2.84 3.13 32.55
CA GLY A 152 -4.20 3.63 32.35
C GLY A 152 -4.87 3.89 33.70
N PHE A 153 -5.57 5.01 33.87
CA PHE A 153 -6.40 5.26 35.06
C PHE A 153 -7.73 5.93 34.74
N ARG A 154 -8.74 5.78 35.60
CA ARG A 154 -10.05 6.43 35.47
C ARG A 154 -10.71 6.69 36.83
N TYR A 155 -11.65 7.64 36.85
CA TYR A 155 -12.51 7.91 37.99
C TYR A 155 -13.77 7.04 37.89
N GLU A 156 -14.19 6.43 39.00
CA GLU A 156 -15.47 5.72 39.14
C GLU A 156 -16.30 6.46 40.19
N VAL A 157 -17.27 7.27 39.73
CA VAL A 157 -17.99 8.23 40.57
C VAL A 157 -19.39 7.68 40.89
N PRO A 158 -19.74 7.53 42.19
CA PRO A 158 -21.03 6.99 42.60
C PRO A 158 -22.18 7.93 42.22
N ASP A 159 -23.39 7.38 42.22
CA ASP A 159 -24.62 8.12 41.98
C ASP A 159 -24.88 9.13 43.11
N THR A 160 -24.85 10.41 42.75
CA THR A 160 -25.31 11.50 43.61
C THR A 160 -26.32 12.40 42.91
N GLY A 161 -27.05 11.84 41.93
CA GLY A 161 -27.98 12.56 41.05
C GLY A 161 -27.31 13.21 39.83
N ALA A 162 -28.11 13.99 39.10
CA ALA A 162 -27.69 14.69 37.90
C ALA A 162 -26.60 15.72 38.20
N ARG A 163 -25.53 15.70 37.39
CA ARG A 163 -24.36 16.58 37.52
C ARG A 163 -23.91 17.07 36.15
N ALA A 164 -23.26 18.24 36.14
CA ALA A 164 -22.63 18.78 34.95
C ALA A 164 -21.18 19.11 35.26
N ILE A 165 -20.25 18.42 34.61
CA ILE A 165 -18.81 18.63 34.74
C ILE A 165 -18.45 19.91 33.99
N VAL A 166 -17.71 20.81 34.63
CA VAL A 166 -17.19 22.04 34.02
C VAL A 166 -15.69 22.02 33.83
N ASP A 167 -15.00 21.13 34.55
CA ASP A 167 -13.54 21.04 34.53
C ASP A 167 -13.09 19.63 34.95
N GLU A 168 -12.07 19.10 34.29
CA GLU A 168 -11.37 17.88 34.70
C GLU A 168 -9.91 18.23 35.00
N LEU A 169 -9.53 18.12 36.26
CA LEU A 169 -8.26 18.63 36.79
C LEU A 169 -7.12 17.62 36.65
N THR A 170 -7.26 16.69 35.71
CA THR A 170 -6.26 15.65 35.45
C THR A 170 -5.06 16.31 34.78
N GLU A 171 -3.91 16.30 35.46
CA GLU A 171 -2.66 16.85 34.94
C GLU A 171 -1.72 15.75 34.43
N PHE A 172 -0.82 16.16 33.53
CA PHE A 172 0.31 15.40 33.04
C PHE A 172 1.54 16.32 33.07
N SER A 173 2.30 16.27 34.17
CA SER A 173 3.50 17.09 34.36
C SER A 173 4.75 16.41 33.78
N LEU A 174 5.27 16.95 32.68
CA LEU A 174 6.40 16.44 31.90
C LEU A 174 7.55 17.45 31.88
N ASP A 175 8.72 17.03 31.40
CA ASP A 175 9.84 17.95 31.19
C ASP A 175 9.51 18.93 30.03
N PRO A 176 9.53 20.26 30.26
CA PRO A 176 9.21 21.26 29.25
C PRO A 176 10.17 21.27 28.03
N ALA A 177 11.35 20.66 28.14
CA ALA A 177 12.30 20.52 27.05
C ALA A 177 12.09 19.26 26.20
N SER A 178 11.08 18.44 26.50
CA SER A 178 10.72 17.28 25.68
C SER A 178 10.38 17.71 24.25
N LEU A 179 10.81 16.94 23.25
CA LEU A 179 10.41 17.18 21.86
C LEU A 179 9.06 16.52 21.61
N ALA A 180 8.07 17.26 21.09
CA ALA A 180 6.70 16.78 20.90
C ALA A 180 6.26 16.89 19.44
N TRP A 181 5.44 15.93 19.00
CA TRP A 181 4.76 15.89 17.71
C TRP A 181 3.25 15.99 17.92
N TRP A 182 2.64 17.10 17.51
CA TRP A 182 1.26 17.40 17.90
C TRP A 182 0.49 18.22 16.87
N THR A 183 -0.83 18.07 16.90
CA THR A 183 -1.78 18.92 16.15
C THR A 183 -2.56 19.80 17.12
N PRO A 184 -2.87 21.05 16.76
CA PRO A 184 -3.65 21.94 17.62
C PRO A 184 -5.07 21.42 17.84
N ALA A 185 -5.63 21.66 19.02
CA ALA A 185 -7.00 21.30 19.35
C ALA A 185 -7.90 22.50 19.62
N GLY A 186 -9.21 22.33 19.41
CA GLY A 186 -10.18 23.42 19.52
C GLY A 186 -10.13 24.40 18.34
N GLU A 187 -9.62 23.96 17.19
CA GLU A 187 -9.48 24.76 15.98
C GLU A 187 -10.49 24.33 14.89
N PHE A 188 -10.66 25.16 13.85
CA PHE A 188 -11.71 25.00 12.84
C PHE A 188 -11.62 23.68 12.05
N ASN A 189 -10.43 23.15 11.78
CA ASN A 189 -10.24 21.97 10.93
C ASN A 189 -10.14 20.67 11.72
N ARG A 190 -10.79 20.59 12.88
CA ARG A 190 -10.96 19.34 13.64
C ARG A 190 -9.59 18.70 13.96
N TYR A 191 -9.34 17.48 13.48
CA TYR A 191 -8.07 16.75 13.63
C TYR A 191 -7.12 16.90 12.43
N GLU A 192 -7.53 17.63 11.39
CA GLU A 192 -6.90 17.62 10.08
C GLU A 192 -5.87 18.74 9.92
N TYR A 193 -4.85 18.65 10.77
CA TYR A 193 -3.70 19.53 10.76
C TYR A 193 -2.43 18.77 10.41
N ILE A 194 -1.47 19.48 9.82
CA ILE A 194 -0.09 19.02 9.76
C ILE A 194 0.46 19.00 11.19
N TYR A 195 1.19 17.94 11.54
CA TYR A 195 1.84 17.85 12.84
C TYR A 195 2.93 18.92 13.00
N ARG A 196 3.04 19.46 14.20
CA ARG A 196 4.10 20.38 14.61
C ARG A 196 5.13 19.61 15.42
N THR A 197 6.40 19.84 15.12
CA THR A 197 7.54 19.30 15.88
C THR A 197 8.17 20.45 16.66
N THR A 198 7.94 20.50 17.97
CA THR A 198 8.41 21.60 18.84
C THR A 198 8.85 21.08 20.20
N PRO A 199 9.68 21.83 20.95
CA PRO A 199 9.76 21.68 22.39
C PRO A 199 8.37 21.75 23.04
N LEU A 200 8.15 21.00 24.12
CA LEU A 200 6.86 20.89 24.78
C LEU A 200 6.34 22.26 25.24
N ASN A 201 7.21 23.12 25.77
CA ASN A 201 6.83 24.45 26.26
C ASN A 201 6.34 25.45 25.18
N GLU A 202 6.43 25.10 23.89
CA GLU A 202 5.89 25.90 22.78
C GLU A 202 4.48 25.44 22.35
N MET A 203 4.00 24.33 22.89
CA MET A 203 2.63 23.86 22.66
C MET A 203 1.63 24.68 23.48
N GLU A 204 0.48 25.03 22.90
CA GLU A 204 -0.59 25.71 23.65
C GLU A 204 -1.67 24.71 24.04
N ARG A 205 -2.34 24.16 23.03
CA ARG A 205 -3.37 23.16 23.19
C ARG A 205 -3.29 22.12 22.09
N ALA A 206 -3.32 20.84 22.45
CA ALA A 206 -3.11 19.74 21.51
C ALA A 206 -4.19 18.68 21.58
N HIS A 207 -4.42 18.02 20.43
CA HIS A 207 -5.17 16.77 20.38
C HIS A 207 -4.33 15.62 20.93
N THR A 208 -4.97 14.48 21.12
CA THR A 208 -4.31 13.21 21.45
C THR A 208 -4.65 12.14 20.38
N PRO A 209 -3.82 11.11 20.13
CA PRO A 209 -2.59 10.76 20.84
C PRO A 209 -1.50 11.83 20.71
N PHE A 210 -1.00 12.30 21.85
CA PHE A 210 0.01 13.36 21.95
C PHE A 210 1.34 12.70 22.28
N THR A 211 2.28 12.73 21.33
CA THR A 211 3.53 11.96 21.42
C THR A 211 4.72 12.88 21.64
N LEU A 212 5.64 12.45 22.51
CA LEU A 212 6.86 13.17 22.82
C LEU A 212 8.03 12.24 23.10
N LYS A 213 9.24 12.79 23.02
CA LYS A 213 10.49 12.19 23.46
C LYS A 213 11.07 12.99 24.62
N LEU A 214 11.37 12.31 25.73
CA LEU A 214 11.96 12.95 26.91
C LEU A 214 13.40 13.42 26.61
N PRO A 215 13.84 14.55 27.19
CA PRO A 215 15.18 15.07 26.94
C PRO A 215 16.27 14.14 27.50
N ASN A 216 17.40 14.05 26.81
CA ASN A 216 18.55 13.23 27.20
C ASN A 216 18.26 11.72 27.37
N SER A 217 17.15 11.24 26.80
CA SER A 217 16.72 9.84 26.83
C SER A 217 16.18 9.42 25.47
N ASN A 218 16.13 8.11 25.22
CA ASN A 218 15.35 7.55 24.12
C ASN A 218 13.91 7.22 24.53
N THR A 219 13.54 7.48 25.80
CA THR A 219 12.17 7.23 26.27
C THR A 219 11.17 8.10 25.51
N HIS A 220 10.22 7.42 24.88
CA HIS A 220 9.08 8.05 24.24
C HIS A 220 7.83 7.88 25.10
N VAL A 221 6.95 8.87 25.08
CA VAL A 221 5.69 8.90 25.82
C VAL A 221 4.57 9.31 24.88
N ALA A 222 3.43 8.65 24.97
CA ALA A 222 2.20 9.09 24.32
C ALA A 222 1.07 9.23 25.34
N ILE A 223 0.43 10.41 25.37
CA ILE A 223 -0.74 10.68 26.21
C ILE A 223 -1.99 10.59 25.35
N HIS A 224 -2.96 9.81 25.81
CA HIS A 224 -4.22 9.63 25.13
C HIS A 224 -5.33 9.17 26.11
N GLU A 225 -6.45 8.70 25.58
CA GLU A 225 -7.54 8.12 26.35
C GLU A 225 -8.08 6.84 25.71
N ALA A 226 -8.77 6.01 26.49
CA ALA A 226 -9.39 4.78 26.01
C ALA A 226 -10.84 4.65 26.51
N ALA A 227 -11.69 4.00 25.70
CA ALA A 227 -13.12 3.78 25.99
C ALA A 227 -13.90 5.09 26.20
N LEU A 228 -13.83 6.02 25.23
CA LEU A 228 -14.61 7.26 25.24
C LEU A 228 -16.09 6.97 24.95
N VAL A 229 -16.88 6.80 26.00
CA VAL A 229 -18.32 6.45 25.94
C VAL A 229 -19.09 7.43 26.82
N ASP A 230 -20.10 8.09 26.24
CA ASP A 230 -20.97 9.05 26.93
C ASP A 230 -20.21 10.11 27.77
N TYR A 231 -19.12 10.61 27.20
CA TYR A 231 -18.25 11.61 27.79
C TYR A 231 -17.67 12.48 26.66
N SER A 232 -17.13 13.65 26.98
CA SER A 232 -16.47 14.50 25.98
C SER A 232 -15.01 14.11 25.78
N GLY A 233 -14.53 14.19 24.54
CA GLY A 233 -13.15 13.91 24.21
C GLY A 233 -12.18 14.88 24.89
N MET A 234 -11.04 14.36 25.33
CA MET A 234 -9.97 15.09 26.00
C MET A 234 -9.01 15.76 25.00
N TRP A 235 -8.79 17.05 25.15
CA TRP A 235 -7.62 17.77 24.65
C TRP A 235 -6.62 17.97 25.78
N LEU A 236 -5.40 18.42 25.46
CA LEU A 236 -4.39 18.79 26.43
C LEU A 236 -4.12 20.29 26.33
N ASP A 237 -4.37 21.02 27.42
CA ASP A 237 -4.10 22.46 27.54
C ASP A 237 -2.86 22.66 28.40
N GLN A 238 -1.81 23.28 27.85
CA GLN A 238 -0.61 23.58 28.62
C GLN A 238 -0.86 24.79 29.53
N ARG A 239 -0.86 24.54 30.84
CA ARG A 239 -1.13 25.56 31.85
C ARG A 239 0.15 26.29 32.23
N ARG A 240 1.05 25.58 32.89
CA ARG A 240 2.43 26.02 33.15
C ARG A 240 3.35 25.24 32.22
N ALA A 241 4.57 25.74 31.98
CA ALA A 241 5.55 25.03 31.17
C ALA A 241 5.72 23.57 31.67
N GLY A 242 5.42 22.61 30.80
CA GLY A 242 5.47 21.17 31.07
C GLY A 242 4.24 20.59 31.79
N VAL A 243 3.29 21.39 32.25
CA VAL A 243 2.08 20.92 32.95
C VAL A 243 0.88 20.97 32.02
N LEU A 244 0.49 19.80 31.51
CA LEU A 244 -0.66 19.64 30.63
C LEU A 244 -1.88 19.26 31.45
N GLU A 245 -2.99 20.00 31.32
CA GLU A 245 -4.27 19.69 31.98
C GLU A 245 -5.26 19.15 30.94
N ALA A 246 -6.10 18.20 31.34
CA ALA A 246 -7.19 17.71 30.50
C ALA A 246 -8.21 18.83 30.21
N ASP A 247 -8.33 19.25 28.95
CA ASP A 247 -9.38 20.18 28.51
C ASP A 247 -10.40 19.40 27.69
N LEU A 248 -11.53 19.08 28.31
CA LEU A 248 -12.60 18.36 27.62
C LEU A 248 -13.24 19.26 26.55
N ALA A 249 -13.53 18.72 25.37
CA ALA A 249 -14.30 19.45 24.37
C ALA A 249 -15.65 19.89 24.97
N PRO A 250 -16.05 21.17 24.88
CA PRO A 250 -17.29 21.62 25.49
C PRO A 250 -18.48 21.12 24.68
N ARG A 251 -19.59 20.91 25.39
CA ARG A 251 -20.92 20.77 24.80
C ARG A 251 -21.42 22.12 24.28
N HIS A 252 -22.52 22.09 23.54
CA HIS A 252 -23.15 23.30 22.98
C HIS A 252 -23.52 24.37 24.03
N ASP A 253 -23.77 23.96 25.27
CA ASP A 253 -24.17 24.83 26.40
C ASP A 253 -22.99 25.24 27.30
N GLY A 254 -21.75 24.92 26.89
CA GLY A 254 -20.52 25.35 27.54
C GLY A 254 -20.09 24.49 28.75
N VAL A 255 -20.96 23.64 29.29
CA VAL A 255 -20.51 22.58 30.21
C VAL A 255 -19.74 21.51 29.42
N LYS A 256 -18.91 20.73 30.10
CA LYS A 256 -18.06 19.73 29.44
C LYS A 256 -18.78 18.40 29.27
N VAL A 257 -19.43 17.90 30.32
CA VAL A 257 -20.15 16.62 30.30
C VAL A 257 -21.38 16.73 31.18
N ARG A 258 -22.51 16.16 30.75
CA ARG A 258 -23.70 15.95 31.58
C ARG A 258 -23.82 14.48 31.89
N VAL A 259 -24.02 14.16 33.16
CA VAL A 259 -24.15 12.77 33.64
C VAL A 259 -25.40 12.64 34.49
N GLU A 260 -26.10 11.52 34.32
CA GLU A 260 -27.22 11.11 35.15
C GLU A 260 -26.82 9.85 35.94
N GLY A 261 -26.80 9.96 37.26
CA GLY A 261 -26.46 8.82 38.13
C GLY A 261 -24.96 8.61 38.32
N ALA A 262 -24.57 7.36 38.57
CA ALA A 262 -23.17 6.96 38.65
C ALA A 262 -22.54 6.96 37.26
N PHE A 263 -21.25 7.31 37.17
CA PHE A 263 -20.53 7.34 35.91
C PHE A 263 -19.06 7.02 36.11
N ASP A 264 -18.45 6.50 35.05
CA ASP A 264 -17.01 6.35 34.94
C ASP A 264 -16.50 7.38 33.93
N THR A 265 -15.31 7.92 34.14
CA THR A 265 -14.63 8.63 33.05
C THR A 265 -14.05 7.60 32.06
N PRO A 266 -13.77 8.02 30.81
CA PRO A 266 -12.84 7.29 29.96
C PRO A 266 -11.50 7.11 30.69
N TRP A 267 -10.74 6.09 30.29
CA TRP A 267 -9.38 5.90 30.79
C TRP A 267 -8.48 7.00 30.27
N ARG A 268 -7.59 7.53 31.11
CA ARG A 268 -6.46 8.37 30.69
C ARG A 268 -5.24 7.49 30.63
N VAL A 269 -4.53 7.55 29.50
CA VAL A 269 -3.48 6.61 29.16
C VAL A 269 -2.17 7.35 28.96
N ILE A 270 -1.13 6.84 29.62
CA ILE A 270 0.27 7.28 29.49
C ILE A 270 1.05 6.07 29.00
N GLN A 271 1.24 5.99 27.70
CA GLN A 271 2.06 4.95 27.08
C GLN A 271 3.53 5.34 27.17
N ILE A 272 4.42 4.38 27.47
CA ILE A 272 5.84 4.61 27.70
C ILE A 272 6.65 3.53 27.00
N ALA A 273 7.60 3.93 26.16
CA ALA A 273 8.45 3.02 25.39
C ALA A 273 9.94 3.37 25.52
N ASP A 274 10.82 2.38 25.27
CA ASP A 274 12.28 2.59 25.24
C ASP A 274 12.75 3.30 23.95
N ASP A 275 11.96 3.24 22.89
CA ASP A 275 12.15 3.88 21.58
C ASP A 275 10.79 4.12 20.90
N ALA A 276 10.77 4.77 19.73
CA ALA A 276 9.54 5.09 19.02
C ALA A 276 8.79 3.83 18.54
N ALA A 277 9.50 2.81 18.06
CA ALA A 277 8.90 1.55 17.61
C ALA A 277 8.16 0.82 18.75
N GLY A 278 8.65 0.94 19.98
CA GLY A 278 8.00 0.43 21.18
C GLY A 278 6.63 1.05 21.46
N LEU A 279 6.36 2.29 21.02
CA LEU A 279 4.99 2.86 21.11
C LEU A 279 4.01 2.09 20.21
N ILE A 280 4.42 1.73 18.99
CA ILE A 280 3.57 0.94 18.09
C ILE A 280 3.39 -0.48 18.64
N ASN A 281 4.47 -1.11 19.09
CA ASN A 281 4.41 -2.50 19.58
C ASN A 281 3.63 -2.64 20.91
N GLY A 282 3.61 -1.58 21.74
CA GLY A 282 2.90 -1.55 23.02
C GLY A 282 1.47 -0.99 22.96
N SER A 283 0.93 -0.70 21.78
CA SER A 283 -0.35 0.00 21.62
C SER A 283 -1.59 -0.81 22.03
N ASP A 284 -1.44 -2.10 22.34
CA ASP A 284 -2.53 -2.95 22.84
C ASP A 284 -3.20 -2.40 24.11
N ILE A 285 -2.49 -1.55 24.86
CA ILE A 285 -3.03 -0.88 26.04
C ILE A 285 -4.37 -0.17 25.73
N TYR A 286 -4.53 0.42 24.55
CA TYR A 286 -5.78 1.10 24.18
C TYR A 286 -6.94 0.11 24.02
N LEU A 287 -6.70 -1.04 23.39
CA LEU A 287 -7.71 -2.09 23.27
C LEU A 287 -7.99 -2.77 24.62
N ASN A 288 -6.95 -3.09 25.39
CA ASN A 288 -7.06 -3.78 26.68
C ASN A 288 -7.88 -2.99 27.72
N LEU A 289 -7.93 -1.66 27.58
CA LEU A 289 -8.75 -0.78 28.43
C LEU A 289 -10.21 -0.64 27.97
N ASN A 290 -10.56 -1.15 26.79
CA ASN A 290 -11.95 -1.20 26.32
C ASN A 290 -12.66 -2.46 26.80
N GLU A 291 -13.99 -2.42 26.83
CA GLU A 291 -14.78 -3.60 27.13
C GLU A 291 -14.69 -4.66 26.00
N PRO A 292 -14.93 -5.94 26.31
CA PRO A 292 -15.05 -6.98 25.28
C PRO A 292 -16.18 -6.69 24.28
N ASN A 293 -16.12 -7.35 23.13
CA ASN A 293 -17.12 -7.27 22.07
C ASN A 293 -18.56 -7.43 22.61
N LYS A 294 -19.40 -6.41 22.38
CA LYS A 294 -20.82 -6.37 22.76
C LYS A 294 -21.78 -6.64 21.60
N LEU A 295 -21.26 -6.83 20.38
CA LEU A 295 -22.04 -7.07 19.16
C LEU A 295 -22.25 -8.58 18.89
N GLY A 296 -21.55 -9.47 19.59
CA GLY A 296 -21.64 -10.90 19.31
C GLY A 296 -21.01 -11.25 17.95
N ASP A 297 -21.78 -11.86 17.06
CA ASP A 297 -21.29 -12.25 15.73
C ASP A 297 -21.16 -11.03 14.81
N VAL A 298 -19.95 -10.83 14.28
CA VAL A 298 -19.57 -9.73 13.38
C VAL A 298 -19.04 -10.25 12.04
N SER A 299 -19.31 -11.53 11.71
CA SER A 299 -18.82 -12.19 10.50
C SER A 299 -19.40 -11.63 9.18
N TYR A 300 -20.39 -10.74 9.27
CA TYR A 300 -20.93 -10.01 8.13
C TYR A 300 -19.90 -9.05 7.51
N PHE A 301 -18.94 -8.55 8.30
CA PHE A 301 -17.84 -7.76 7.80
C PHE A 301 -16.59 -8.63 7.60
N LYS A 302 -15.92 -8.44 6.46
CA LYS A 302 -14.63 -9.06 6.16
C LYS A 302 -13.65 -7.97 5.73
N PRO A 303 -12.46 -7.90 6.36
CA PRO A 303 -11.39 -7.03 5.89
C PRO A 303 -11.11 -7.24 4.41
N GLY A 304 -10.81 -6.16 3.69
CA GLY A 304 -10.55 -6.22 2.26
C GLY A 304 -10.05 -4.90 1.71
N LYS A 305 -9.73 -4.92 0.42
CA LYS A 305 -9.32 -3.72 -0.31
C LYS A 305 -10.46 -3.21 -1.16
N TYR A 306 -10.55 -1.89 -1.34
CA TYR A 306 -11.57 -1.27 -2.17
C TYR A 306 -10.97 -0.20 -3.08
N ILE A 307 -11.72 0.17 -4.12
CA ILE A 307 -11.47 1.37 -4.93
C ILE A 307 -12.69 2.28 -4.81
N GLY A 308 -12.67 3.47 -5.41
CA GLY A 308 -13.87 4.29 -5.37
C GLY A 308 -13.93 5.39 -6.40
N ILE A 309 -15.15 5.74 -6.78
CA ILE A 309 -15.46 7.02 -7.40
C ILE A 309 -15.37 8.04 -6.26
N TRP A 310 -14.17 8.63 -6.13
CA TRP A 310 -13.75 9.46 -5.00
C TRP A 310 -12.68 10.46 -5.43
N TRP A 311 -11.47 9.98 -5.74
CA TRP A 311 -10.30 10.81 -6.06
C TRP A 311 -10.57 11.76 -7.21
N GLY A 312 -11.33 11.31 -8.21
CA GLY A 312 -11.73 12.12 -9.35
C GLY A 312 -12.47 13.42 -8.97
N MET A 313 -13.21 13.44 -7.86
CA MET A 313 -13.84 14.67 -7.37
C MET A 313 -12.83 15.59 -6.69
N HIS A 314 -11.91 15.05 -5.88
CA HIS A 314 -10.86 15.85 -5.22
C HIS A 314 -9.88 16.51 -6.20
N ILE A 315 -9.63 15.91 -7.36
CA ILE A 315 -8.78 16.48 -8.43
C ILE A 315 -9.61 17.19 -9.52
N ASN A 316 -10.89 17.47 -9.27
CA ASN A 316 -11.79 18.19 -10.19
C ASN A 316 -11.98 17.53 -11.58
N LYS A 317 -11.74 16.22 -11.71
CA LYS A 317 -12.09 15.44 -12.90
C LYS A 317 -13.59 15.15 -12.96
N TYR A 318 -14.18 14.89 -11.80
CA TYR A 318 -15.61 14.64 -11.61
C TYR A 318 -16.22 15.65 -10.63
N THR A 319 -17.54 15.75 -10.61
CA THR A 319 -18.31 16.45 -9.59
C THR A 319 -19.05 15.45 -8.71
N TRP A 320 -19.24 15.78 -7.43
CA TRP A 320 -20.21 15.06 -6.58
C TRP A 320 -21.65 15.38 -7.01
N GLY A 321 -21.94 16.65 -7.30
CA GLY A 321 -23.25 17.09 -7.79
C GLY A 321 -23.54 16.64 -9.21
N SER A 322 -24.83 16.67 -9.57
CA SER A 322 -25.32 16.26 -10.88
C SER A 322 -24.82 17.17 -12.01
N GLY A 323 -24.75 16.62 -13.22
CA GLY A 323 -24.33 17.34 -14.42
C GLY A 323 -23.46 16.50 -15.34
N PRO A 324 -22.89 17.10 -16.41
CA PRO A 324 -22.10 16.37 -17.41
C PRO A 324 -20.82 15.71 -16.87
N GLN A 325 -20.33 16.15 -15.70
CA GLN A 325 -19.13 15.62 -15.05
C GLN A 325 -19.44 14.83 -13.77
N HIS A 326 -20.72 14.49 -13.53
CA HIS A 326 -21.12 13.75 -12.34
C HIS A 326 -20.37 12.41 -12.24
N GLY A 327 -19.70 12.18 -11.12
CA GLY A 327 -18.92 10.97 -10.89
C GLY A 327 -19.79 9.72 -10.72
N ALA A 328 -20.79 9.80 -9.84
CA ALA A 328 -21.63 8.68 -9.43
C ALA A 328 -22.75 8.36 -10.43
N THR A 329 -22.38 7.90 -11.62
CA THR A 329 -23.32 7.37 -12.60
C THR A 329 -23.32 5.85 -12.59
N THR A 330 -24.40 5.26 -13.10
CA THR A 330 -24.51 3.80 -13.29
C THR A 330 -23.41 3.28 -14.23
N GLU A 331 -23.05 4.04 -15.27
CA GLU A 331 -21.99 3.68 -16.22
C GLU A 331 -20.61 3.67 -15.56
N ASN A 332 -20.23 4.77 -14.90
CA ASN A 332 -18.93 4.86 -14.22
C ASN A 332 -18.81 3.80 -13.13
N THR A 333 -19.88 3.59 -12.34
CA THR A 333 -19.85 2.61 -11.25
C THR A 333 -19.66 1.19 -11.78
N LYS A 334 -20.29 0.81 -12.89
CA LYS A 334 -20.05 -0.49 -13.54
C LYS A 334 -18.60 -0.66 -13.99
N ALA A 335 -18.00 0.39 -14.57
CA ALA A 335 -16.60 0.35 -14.99
C ALA A 335 -15.64 0.16 -13.80
N TYR A 336 -15.91 0.80 -12.66
CA TYR A 336 -15.15 0.58 -11.42
C TYR A 336 -15.39 -0.84 -10.87
N ILE A 337 -16.63 -1.35 -10.88
CA ILE A 337 -16.93 -2.73 -10.47
C ILE A 337 -16.16 -3.74 -11.32
N ASP A 338 -16.11 -3.55 -12.65
CA ASP A 338 -15.36 -4.42 -13.56
C ASP A 338 -13.87 -4.42 -13.22
N PHE A 339 -13.28 -3.23 -13.01
CA PHE A 339 -11.87 -3.11 -12.62
C PHE A 339 -11.57 -3.72 -11.25
N ALA A 340 -12.47 -3.53 -10.28
CA ALA A 340 -12.37 -4.12 -8.95
C ALA A 340 -12.36 -5.65 -9.03
N ALA A 341 -13.29 -6.23 -9.79
CA ALA A 341 -13.41 -7.67 -9.99
C ALA A 341 -12.18 -8.27 -10.70
N GLU A 342 -11.69 -7.62 -11.74
CA GLU A 342 -10.49 -8.04 -12.49
C GLU A 342 -9.22 -8.05 -11.61
N ASN A 343 -9.17 -7.20 -10.59
CA ASN A 343 -7.96 -6.98 -9.79
C ASN A 343 -8.07 -7.41 -8.33
N GLY A 344 -9.16 -8.07 -7.93
CA GLY A 344 -9.31 -8.67 -6.61
C GLY A 344 -9.64 -7.68 -5.48
N PHE A 345 -10.29 -6.56 -5.80
CA PHE A 345 -10.84 -5.65 -4.80
C PHE A 345 -12.24 -6.12 -4.39
N SER A 346 -12.54 -6.05 -3.10
CA SER A 346 -13.80 -6.54 -2.56
C SER A 346 -14.94 -5.55 -2.77
N GLY A 347 -14.66 -4.24 -2.85
CA GLY A 347 -15.70 -3.22 -2.90
C GLY A 347 -15.39 -1.98 -3.74
N VAL A 348 -16.44 -1.24 -4.08
CA VAL A 348 -16.39 0.06 -4.76
C VAL A 348 -17.16 1.08 -3.94
N LEU A 349 -16.46 2.08 -3.40
CA LEU A 349 -17.06 3.28 -2.80
C LEU A 349 -17.61 4.19 -3.90
N VAL A 350 -18.79 4.76 -3.67
CA VAL A 350 -19.38 5.76 -4.59
C VAL A 350 -19.91 6.95 -3.80
N GLU A 351 -19.22 8.09 -3.91
CA GLU A 351 -19.70 9.36 -3.37
C GLU A 351 -20.43 10.18 -4.43
N GLY A 352 -21.38 11.03 -4.02
CA GLY A 352 -22.22 11.79 -4.94
C GLY A 352 -23.49 11.06 -5.40
N TRP A 353 -23.75 9.84 -4.95
CA TRP A 353 -24.85 9.01 -5.46
C TRP A 353 -26.26 9.55 -5.13
N ASN A 354 -26.41 10.27 -4.02
CA ASN A 354 -27.68 10.65 -3.42
C ASN A 354 -28.04 12.13 -3.62
N ILE A 355 -29.32 12.49 -3.54
CA ILE A 355 -29.73 13.90 -3.64
C ILE A 355 -29.15 14.72 -2.48
N GLY A 356 -28.57 15.88 -2.81
CA GLY A 356 -28.05 16.85 -1.84
C GLY A 356 -26.69 17.45 -2.19
N TRP A 357 -26.00 16.94 -3.21
CA TRP A 357 -24.66 17.41 -3.60
C TRP A 357 -24.65 18.61 -4.56
N ASP A 358 -25.80 18.96 -5.16
CA ASP A 358 -25.88 20.06 -6.13
C ASP A 358 -25.55 21.41 -5.48
N GLY A 359 -24.69 22.19 -6.14
CA GLY A 359 -24.21 23.47 -5.62
C GLY A 359 -22.98 23.30 -4.73
N ASP A 360 -23.05 23.82 -3.52
CA ASP A 360 -21.96 23.75 -2.54
C ASP A 360 -22.34 22.79 -1.42
N TRP A 361 -21.92 21.53 -1.57
CA TRP A 361 -22.31 20.44 -0.69
C TRP A 361 -21.91 20.67 0.77
N PHE A 362 -20.85 21.44 1.03
CA PHE A 362 -20.42 21.83 2.38
C PHE A 362 -21.55 22.48 3.19
N ASN A 363 -22.46 23.20 2.50
CA ASN A 363 -23.56 23.92 3.12
C ASN A 363 -24.92 23.18 3.01
N ASN A 364 -24.94 21.95 2.49
CA ASN A 364 -26.16 21.24 2.13
C ASN A 364 -26.64 20.22 3.18
N GLY A 365 -26.17 20.28 4.43
CA GLY A 365 -26.51 19.29 5.48
C GLY A 365 -28.02 19.09 5.71
N ASP A 366 -28.84 20.12 5.45
CA ASP A 366 -30.32 20.06 5.55
C ASP A 366 -30.99 19.39 4.33
N LEU A 367 -30.26 19.24 3.22
CA LEU A 367 -30.79 18.83 1.92
C LEU A 367 -30.49 17.36 1.58
N PHE A 368 -29.49 16.75 2.22
CA PHE A 368 -29.13 15.37 1.95
C PHE A 368 -30.30 14.42 2.21
N SER A 369 -30.60 13.61 1.20
CA SER A 369 -31.38 12.39 1.36
C SER A 369 -30.44 11.20 1.45
N PHE A 370 -30.64 10.33 2.43
CA PHE A 370 -29.87 9.08 2.55
C PHE A 370 -30.59 7.88 1.92
N THR A 371 -31.70 8.13 1.21
CA THR A 371 -32.53 7.08 0.58
C THR A 371 -32.87 7.35 -0.89
N GLN A 372 -32.63 8.57 -1.38
CA GLN A 372 -32.94 8.96 -2.75
C GLN A 372 -31.67 9.19 -3.57
N ALA A 373 -31.48 8.36 -4.61
CA ALA A 373 -30.41 8.50 -5.59
C ALA A 373 -30.69 9.59 -6.63
N TYR A 374 -29.64 10.13 -7.26
CA TYR A 374 -29.79 10.89 -8.51
C TYR A 374 -30.34 9.99 -9.65
N PRO A 375 -31.02 10.56 -10.68
CA PRO A 375 -31.65 9.78 -11.75
C PRO A 375 -30.71 8.92 -12.60
N ASP A 376 -29.42 9.24 -12.63
CA ASP A 376 -28.36 8.53 -13.37
C ASP A 376 -27.66 7.44 -12.53
N PHE A 377 -28.04 7.26 -11.27
CA PHE A 377 -27.53 6.23 -10.36
C PHE A 377 -28.61 5.22 -9.94
N ASN A 378 -28.50 3.98 -10.41
CA ASN A 378 -29.45 2.91 -10.10
C ASN A 378 -28.88 1.92 -9.07
N LEU A 379 -29.09 2.19 -7.78
CA LEU A 379 -28.49 1.39 -6.70
C LEU A 379 -28.87 -0.11 -6.75
N PRO A 380 -30.15 -0.52 -6.94
CA PRO A 380 -30.49 -1.94 -7.05
C PRO A 380 -29.82 -2.65 -8.22
N GLU A 381 -29.72 -1.99 -9.38
CA GLU A 381 -29.03 -2.54 -10.55
C GLU A 381 -27.53 -2.71 -10.29
N LEU A 382 -26.90 -1.69 -9.71
CA LEU A 382 -25.46 -1.70 -9.40
C LEU A 382 -25.11 -2.74 -8.35
N SER A 383 -25.94 -2.88 -7.31
CA SER A 383 -25.74 -3.88 -6.26
C SER A 383 -25.86 -5.31 -6.81
N ALA A 384 -26.83 -5.56 -7.70
CA ALA A 384 -26.94 -6.83 -8.40
C ALA A 384 -25.74 -7.09 -9.33
N TYR A 385 -25.29 -6.07 -10.06
CA TYR A 385 -24.14 -6.15 -10.98
C TYR A 385 -22.81 -6.41 -10.26
N ALA A 386 -22.59 -5.74 -9.12
CA ALA A 386 -21.43 -5.96 -8.25
C ALA A 386 -21.43 -7.39 -7.70
N LYS A 387 -22.57 -7.85 -7.18
CA LYS A 387 -22.72 -9.21 -6.64
C LYS A 387 -22.41 -10.30 -7.66
N GLU A 388 -22.83 -10.14 -8.92
CA GLU A 388 -22.51 -11.06 -10.01
C GLU A 388 -21.00 -11.22 -10.24
N ARG A 389 -20.23 -10.18 -9.92
CA ARG A 389 -18.77 -10.11 -10.08
C ARG A 389 -17.97 -10.38 -8.81
N GLY A 390 -18.64 -10.73 -7.71
CA GLY A 390 -17.99 -10.95 -6.42
C GLY A 390 -17.49 -9.67 -5.73
N VAL A 391 -18.03 -8.52 -6.12
CA VAL A 391 -17.74 -7.19 -5.55
C VAL A 391 -18.97 -6.70 -4.79
N HIS A 392 -18.81 -5.80 -3.82
CA HIS A 392 -19.93 -5.08 -3.20
C HIS A 392 -19.81 -3.56 -3.39
N ILE A 393 -20.95 -2.88 -3.35
CA ILE A 393 -20.94 -1.42 -3.19
C ILE A 393 -20.57 -1.11 -1.73
N ILE A 394 -19.71 -0.12 -1.52
CA ILE A 394 -19.49 0.52 -0.23
C ILE A 394 -20.34 1.79 -0.23
N GLY A 395 -21.25 1.89 0.72
CA GLY A 395 -22.16 3.03 0.84
C GLY A 395 -21.45 4.31 1.26
N HIS A 396 -22.11 5.44 1.05
CA HIS A 396 -21.63 6.75 1.49
C HIS A 396 -22.76 7.61 2.07
N HIS A 397 -22.55 8.13 3.28
CA HIS A 397 -23.44 9.06 3.98
C HIS A 397 -22.65 10.29 4.48
N GLU A 398 -22.46 11.28 3.62
CA GLU A 398 -22.01 12.62 4.03
C GLU A 398 -23.17 13.40 4.68
N THR A 399 -22.90 14.07 5.79
CA THR A 399 -23.92 14.78 6.56
C THR A 399 -23.79 16.30 6.48
N SER A 400 -22.67 16.82 5.97
CA SER A 400 -22.23 18.22 6.07
C SER A 400 -22.52 18.80 7.46
N GLY A 401 -22.10 18.05 8.48
CA GLY A 401 -22.22 18.39 9.89
C GLY A 401 -23.63 18.33 10.49
N ASN A 402 -24.71 18.07 9.74
CA ASN A 402 -26.05 17.99 10.31
C ASN A 402 -26.41 16.56 10.75
N ILE A 403 -26.11 16.24 12.01
CA ILE A 403 -26.36 14.91 12.58
C ILE A 403 -27.85 14.62 12.80
N THR A 404 -28.70 15.63 13.02
CA THR A 404 -30.14 15.39 13.20
C THR A 404 -30.83 15.03 11.89
N ASN A 405 -30.45 15.66 10.76
CA ASN A 405 -30.97 15.25 9.46
C ASN A 405 -30.63 13.78 9.19
N TYR A 406 -29.40 13.38 9.51
CA TYR A 406 -28.96 12.00 9.35
C TYR A 406 -29.72 11.04 10.28
N GLU A 407 -29.80 11.32 11.58
CA GLU A 407 -30.53 10.47 12.54
C GLU A 407 -32.01 10.27 12.17
N ASN A 408 -32.68 11.31 11.67
CA ASN A 408 -34.07 11.21 11.22
C ASN A 408 -34.28 10.26 10.03
N GLN A 409 -33.23 10.00 9.25
CA GLN A 409 -33.24 9.13 8.07
C GLN A 409 -32.48 7.81 8.29
N LEU A 410 -31.81 7.65 9.43
CA LEU A 410 -30.80 6.61 9.68
C LEU A 410 -31.35 5.19 9.48
N GLU A 411 -32.51 4.91 10.06
CA GLU A 411 -33.18 3.61 9.93
C GLU A 411 -33.49 3.29 8.46
N ALA A 412 -34.14 4.23 7.75
CA ALA A 412 -34.52 4.03 6.35
C ALA A 412 -33.30 3.93 5.41
N ALA A 413 -32.19 4.62 5.75
CA ALA A 413 -30.95 4.53 5.03
C ALA A 413 -30.29 3.15 5.20
N PHE A 414 -30.27 2.61 6.41
CA PHE A 414 -29.74 1.27 6.65
C PHE A 414 -30.66 0.16 6.14
N ASP A 415 -31.98 0.31 6.20
CA ASP A 415 -32.94 -0.57 5.51
C ASP A 415 -32.64 -0.64 4.00
N LEU A 416 -32.34 0.50 3.37
CA LEU A 416 -31.98 0.55 1.96
C LEU A 416 -30.68 -0.21 1.69
N TYR A 417 -29.66 -0.02 2.54
CA TYR A 417 -28.36 -0.66 2.38
C TYR A 417 -28.44 -2.17 2.61
N GLU A 418 -29.15 -2.62 3.64
CA GLU A 418 -29.42 -4.03 3.90
C GLU A 418 -30.16 -4.68 2.73
N ALA A 419 -31.22 -4.05 2.23
CA ALA A 419 -32.01 -4.55 1.10
C ALA A 419 -31.19 -4.70 -0.20
N ASN A 420 -30.11 -3.95 -0.33
CA ASN A 420 -29.19 -3.99 -1.46
C ASN A 420 -27.89 -4.76 -1.16
N GLY A 421 -27.75 -5.34 0.03
CA GLY A 421 -26.58 -6.15 0.42
C GLY A 421 -25.28 -5.36 0.53
N ILE A 422 -25.35 -4.11 0.99
CA ILE A 422 -24.20 -3.22 1.22
C ILE A 422 -23.64 -3.50 2.62
N PRO A 423 -22.43 -4.08 2.75
CA PRO A 423 -21.91 -4.54 4.05
C PRO A 423 -21.15 -3.46 4.83
N ALA A 424 -20.83 -2.33 4.19
CA ALA A 424 -20.06 -1.25 4.80
C ALA A 424 -20.47 0.12 4.26
N VAL A 425 -20.34 1.14 5.09
CA VAL A 425 -20.63 2.54 4.77
C VAL A 425 -19.47 3.44 5.22
N LYS A 426 -19.07 4.36 4.34
CA LYS A 426 -18.31 5.56 4.72
C LYS A 426 -19.30 6.63 5.19
N THR A 427 -19.17 7.12 6.42
CA THR A 427 -19.91 8.30 6.90
C THR A 427 -19.00 9.52 6.90
N GLY A 428 -19.56 10.71 6.70
CA GLY A 428 -18.81 11.98 6.70
C GLY A 428 -19.55 13.06 7.49
N TYR A 429 -18.79 13.95 8.13
CA TYR A 429 -19.33 14.98 9.03
C TYR A 429 -18.65 16.31 8.78
N VAL A 430 -18.50 16.69 7.52
CA VAL A 430 -17.78 17.90 7.14
C VAL A 430 -18.50 19.13 7.67
N ALA A 431 -17.89 19.75 8.68
CA ALA A 431 -18.21 21.08 9.18
C ALA A 431 -16.98 21.64 9.90
N ASP A 432 -16.92 22.96 10.03
CA ASP A 432 -15.92 23.59 10.89
C ASP A 432 -16.08 23.08 12.34
N GLY A 433 -15.00 23.15 13.11
CA GLY A 433 -14.82 22.37 14.33
C GLY A 433 -15.95 22.47 15.35
N SER A 434 -16.53 23.67 15.50
CA SER A 434 -17.64 24.00 16.40
C SER A 434 -19.03 24.00 15.76
N ASP A 435 -19.13 23.68 14.46
CA ASP A 435 -20.31 23.94 13.63
C ASP A 435 -21.10 22.67 13.32
N LEU A 436 -20.81 21.56 14.03
CA LEU A 436 -21.61 20.34 13.95
C LEU A 436 -23.03 20.64 14.47
N LYS A 437 -24.02 20.53 13.59
CA LYS A 437 -25.40 20.94 13.82
C LYS A 437 -26.26 19.78 14.31
N PHE A 438 -27.06 20.04 15.34
CA PHE A 438 -28.16 19.17 15.76
C PHE A 438 -29.39 20.00 16.20
N ILE A 439 -30.55 19.37 16.30
CA ILE A 439 -31.77 19.99 16.83
C ILE A 439 -31.98 19.48 18.26
N ASP A 440 -32.08 20.39 19.23
CA ASP A 440 -32.33 20.03 20.63
C ASP A 440 -33.77 19.54 20.87
N ALA A 441 -34.04 19.07 22.09
CA ALA A 441 -35.34 18.53 22.48
C ALA A 441 -36.47 19.58 22.37
N GLU A 442 -36.14 20.87 22.40
CA GLU A 442 -37.06 21.99 22.24
C GLU A 442 -37.27 22.39 20.77
N GLY A 443 -36.60 21.73 19.82
CA GLY A 443 -36.72 21.99 18.39
C GLY A 443 -35.81 23.13 17.87
N HIS A 444 -34.83 23.58 18.65
CA HIS A 444 -33.89 24.63 18.24
C HIS A 444 -32.60 24.06 17.65
N PRO A 445 -32.06 24.65 16.58
CA PRO A 445 -30.74 24.30 16.08
C PRO A 445 -29.66 24.70 17.09
N ARG A 446 -28.75 23.77 17.36
CA ARG A 446 -27.56 23.91 18.20
C ARG A 446 -26.33 23.48 17.42
N TYR A 447 -25.19 24.01 17.85
CA TYR A 447 -23.89 23.74 17.25
C TYR A 447 -22.93 23.26 18.33
N THR A 448 -22.13 22.25 18.02
CA THR A 448 -21.24 21.62 18.99
C THR A 448 -19.94 21.16 18.33
N TRP A 449 -18.99 20.71 19.15
CA TRP A 449 -17.71 20.20 18.68
C TRP A 449 -17.78 18.76 18.21
N HIS A 450 -16.93 18.39 17.27
CA HIS A 450 -16.75 17.00 16.83
C HIS A 450 -16.23 16.06 17.92
N ALA A 451 -15.63 16.60 18.99
CA ALA A 451 -15.20 15.85 20.17
C ALA A 451 -16.17 15.99 21.36
N SER A 452 -17.30 16.66 21.21
CA SER A 452 -18.28 16.86 22.28
C SER A 452 -18.98 15.56 22.68
N GLN A 453 -19.55 15.54 23.89
CA GLN A 453 -20.39 14.44 24.35
C GLN A 453 -21.55 14.15 23.39
N GLU A 454 -22.20 15.18 22.81
CA GLU A 454 -23.29 14.98 21.85
C GLU A 454 -22.82 14.18 20.63
N ARG A 455 -21.63 14.48 20.10
CA ARG A 455 -21.06 13.74 18.97
C ARG A 455 -20.65 12.31 19.35
N VAL A 456 -20.07 12.11 20.53
CA VAL A 456 -19.74 10.76 21.03
C VAL A 456 -20.99 9.88 21.16
N VAL A 457 -22.09 10.44 21.66
CA VAL A 457 -23.38 9.73 21.75
C VAL A 457 -23.94 9.42 20.37
N HIS A 458 -23.87 10.35 19.43
CA HIS A 458 -24.25 10.14 18.03
C HIS A 458 -23.48 8.98 17.38
N ASP A 459 -22.15 8.97 17.47
CA ASP A 459 -21.31 7.92 16.87
C ASP A 459 -21.69 6.53 17.42
N LEU A 460 -21.92 6.42 18.74
CA LEU A 460 -22.39 5.17 19.36
C LEU A 460 -23.80 4.77 18.90
N HIS A 461 -24.68 5.73 18.63
CA HIS A 461 -26.00 5.45 18.09
C HIS A 461 -25.90 4.87 16.67
N VAL A 462 -25.10 5.49 15.80
CA VAL A 462 -24.85 5.03 14.43
C VAL A 462 -24.24 3.62 14.42
N LEU A 463 -23.24 3.34 15.26
CA LEU A 463 -22.61 2.02 15.32
C LEU A 463 -23.58 0.91 15.73
N LYS A 464 -24.44 1.17 16.73
CA LYS A 464 -25.46 0.21 17.18
C LYS A 464 -26.49 -0.06 16.09
N ARG A 465 -26.99 0.99 15.43
CA ARG A 465 -27.94 0.86 14.33
C ARG A 465 -27.34 0.14 13.13
N ALA A 466 -26.13 0.50 12.71
CA ALA A 466 -25.44 -0.19 11.62
C ALA A 466 -25.28 -1.68 11.91
N HIS A 467 -24.96 -2.07 13.15
CA HIS A 467 -24.86 -3.47 13.54
C HIS A 467 -26.19 -4.23 13.42
N GLU A 468 -27.32 -3.60 13.79
CA GLU A 468 -28.66 -4.21 13.67
C GLU A 468 -28.99 -4.59 12.22
N HIS A 469 -28.38 -3.94 11.24
CA HIS A 469 -28.51 -4.22 9.79
C HIS A 469 -27.32 -4.98 9.19
N GLY A 470 -26.36 -5.44 9.99
CA GLY A 470 -25.17 -6.14 9.49
C GLY A 470 -24.22 -5.24 8.67
N ILE A 471 -24.11 -3.98 9.05
CA ILE A 471 -23.30 -2.95 8.38
C ILE A 471 -22.10 -2.54 9.25
N ALA A 472 -20.94 -2.44 8.62
CA ALA A 472 -19.73 -1.85 9.19
C ALA A 472 -19.58 -0.36 8.81
N VAL A 473 -18.95 0.42 9.69
CA VAL A 473 -18.85 1.88 9.58
C VAL A 473 -17.38 2.30 9.50
N ASN A 474 -17.08 3.08 8.46
CA ASN A 474 -15.86 3.85 8.29
C ASN A 474 -16.18 5.34 8.45
N ALA A 475 -15.80 5.97 9.56
CA ALA A 475 -16.20 7.35 9.84
C ALA A 475 -15.12 8.37 9.45
N HIS A 476 -15.42 9.27 8.51
CA HIS A 476 -14.66 10.50 8.25
C HIS A 476 -15.17 11.63 9.17
N GLU A 477 -14.37 12.68 9.36
CA GLU A 477 -14.51 13.69 10.43
C GLU A 477 -15.01 13.11 11.79
N PRO A 478 -14.37 12.04 12.30
CA PRO A 478 -14.88 11.26 13.41
C PRO A 478 -14.53 11.92 14.76
N VAL A 479 -15.11 11.41 15.85
CA VAL A 479 -14.37 11.43 17.12
C VAL A 479 -13.11 10.58 16.95
N LYS A 480 -11.96 11.00 17.50
CA LYS A 480 -10.71 10.21 17.48
C LYS A 480 -10.92 8.76 18.00
N ASP A 481 -10.12 7.82 17.51
CA ASP A 481 -10.19 6.44 18.01
C ASP A 481 -9.70 6.37 19.46
N THR A 482 -10.33 5.53 20.26
CA THR A 482 -10.01 5.27 21.67
C THR A 482 -10.08 3.77 22.00
N GLY A 483 -9.95 2.90 20.98
CA GLY A 483 -9.97 1.44 21.09
C GLY A 483 -11.37 0.80 21.04
N LEU A 484 -12.42 1.60 20.77
CA LEU A 484 -13.82 1.13 20.82
C LEU A 484 -14.14 0.02 19.82
N ARG A 485 -13.29 -0.20 18.80
CA ARG A 485 -13.39 -1.36 17.89
C ARG A 485 -13.32 -2.72 18.61
N ARG A 486 -12.77 -2.79 19.83
CA ARG A 486 -12.88 -4.00 20.67
C ARG A 486 -14.33 -4.27 21.09
N THR A 487 -15.01 -3.23 21.55
CA THR A 487 -16.40 -3.28 22.04
C THR A 487 -17.41 -3.35 20.89
N TYR A 488 -17.14 -2.60 19.82
CA TYR A 488 -17.96 -2.47 18.61
C TYR A 488 -17.12 -2.80 17.36
N PRO A 489 -16.89 -4.09 17.03
CA PRO A 489 -16.04 -4.46 15.89
C PRO A 489 -16.59 -4.10 14.50
N ASN A 490 -17.75 -3.44 14.43
CA ASN A 490 -18.23 -2.84 13.18
C ASN A 490 -17.73 -1.41 12.99
N ALA A 491 -17.05 -0.80 13.96
CA ALA A 491 -16.25 0.41 13.79
C ALA A 491 -14.91 0.06 13.14
N ILE A 492 -14.93 -0.17 11.83
CA ILE A 492 -13.84 -0.84 11.09
C ILE A 492 -12.66 0.09 10.83
N SER A 493 -12.91 1.36 10.54
CA SER A 493 -11.88 2.37 10.35
C SER A 493 -12.46 3.76 10.56
N ARG A 494 -11.59 4.76 10.54
CA ARG A 494 -11.97 6.16 10.58
C ARG A 494 -10.85 7.03 10.01
N GLU A 495 -11.16 8.26 9.60
CA GLU A 495 -10.14 9.20 9.13
C GLU A 495 -9.47 9.93 10.31
N GLY A 496 -9.95 11.11 10.72
CA GLY A 496 -9.55 11.76 11.98
C GLY A 496 -8.09 12.22 12.03
N ALA A 497 -7.51 12.53 10.87
CA ALA A 497 -6.24 13.20 10.63
C ALA A 497 -6.16 13.50 9.12
N ARG A 498 -5.29 14.42 8.66
CA ARG A 498 -5.14 14.69 7.21
C ARG A 498 -4.83 13.39 6.44
N GLY A 499 -5.77 12.95 5.60
CA GLY A 499 -5.63 11.82 4.69
C GLY A 499 -4.97 12.19 3.36
N MET A 500 -5.07 11.29 2.37
CA MET A 500 -4.56 11.54 1.01
C MET A 500 -5.27 12.69 0.30
N GLU A 501 -6.53 12.99 0.63
CA GLU A 501 -7.30 14.07 0.01
C GLU A 501 -6.60 15.43 0.08
N PHE A 502 -5.94 15.74 1.20
CA PHE A 502 -5.18 16.97 1.35
C PHE A 502 -4.00 17.08 0.39
N ASN A 503 -3.56 16.00 -0.27
CA ASN A 503 -2.54 16.07 -1.31
C ASN A 503 -3.10 16.53 -2.67
N ALA A 504 -4.43 16.56 -2.85
CA ALA A 504 -5.05 17.13 -4.04
C ALA A 504 -5.30 18.64 -3.92
N TRP A 505 -5.56 19.17 -2.71
CA TRP A 505 -6.02 20.56 -2.53
C TRP A 505 -5.58 21.26 -1.24
N GLY A 506 -4.82 20.62 -0.34
CA GLY A 506 -4.57 21.08 1.03
C GLY A 506 -3.81 22.41 1.16
N THR A 507 -3.10 22.85 0.11
CA THR A 507 -2.39 24.15 -0.02
C THR A 507 -1.80 24.70 1.30
N PRO A 508 -0.70 24.13 1.82
CA PRO A 508 0.13 23.10 1.17
C PRO A 508 -0.42 21.67 1.33
N PRO A 509 0.00 20.72 0.46
CA PRO A 509 -0.26 19.29 0.66
C PRO A 509 0.42 18.75 1.93
N ASN A 510 0.22 17.48 2.25
CA ASN A 510 0.90 16.87 3.39
C ASN A 510 2.42 16.82 3.15
N PRO A 511 3.27 17.23 4.10
CA PRO A 511 4.72 17.17 3.92
C PRO A 511 5.24 15.72 3.88
N PRO A 512 6.44 15.46 3.33
CA PRO A 512 7.03 14.12 3.29
C PRO A 512 7.08 13.39 4.64
N GLU A 513 7.34 14.09 5.75
CA GLU A 513 7.38 13.51 7.11
C GLU A 513 6.01 13.01 7.60
N HIS A 514 4.88 13.45 7.02
CA HIS A 514 3.55 13.18 7.55
C HIS A 514 3.27 11.69 7.77
N GLN A 515 3.61 10.84 6.80
CA GLN A 515 3.41 9.39 6.91
C GLN A 515 4.43 8.69 7.83
N ALA A 516 5.52 9.37 8.21
CA ALA A 516 6.47 8.93 9.23
C ALA A 516 6.08 9.41 10.64
N ILE A 517 5.12 10.34 10.78
CA ILE A 517 4.57 10.77 12.08
C ILE A 517 3.35 9.92 12.46
N LEU A 518 2.41 9.75 11.53
CA LEU A 518 1.11 9.12 11.78
C LEU A 518 1.16 7.79 12.57
N PRO A 519 2.08 6.83 12.27
CA PRO A 519 2.21 5.57 13.00
C PRO A 519 2.45 5.74 14.51
N PHE A 520 3.09 6.83 14.91
CA PHE A 520 3.47 7.11 16.29
C PHE A 520 2.55 8.11 17.00
N THR A 521 1.50 8.56 16.33
CA THR A 521 0.52 9.52 16.86
C THR A 521 -0.89 8.99 16.58
N ARG A 522 -1.54 9.44 15.50
CA ARG A 522 -2.92 9.09 15.10
C ARG A 522 -3.19 7.57 15.13
N MET A 523 -2.22 6.76 14.71
CA MET A 523 -2.38 5.31 14.58
C MET A 523 -2.24 4.54 15.88
N LEU A 524 -1.76 5.17 16.96
CA LEU A 524 -1.53 4.46 18.21
C LEU A 524 -2.82 3.86 18.77
N SER A 525 -3.95 4.55 18.62
CA SER A 525 -5.22 4.10 19.21
C SER A 525 -6.14 3.32 18.27
N GLY A 526 -5.88 3.32 16.96
CA GLY A 526 -6.74 2.61 16.01
C GLY A 526 -6.40 2.80 14.53
N PRO A 527 -7.09 2.04 13.65
CA PRO A 527 -6.88 2.08 12.22
C PRO A 527 -7.18 3.45 11.60
N PHE A 528 -6.66 3.67 10.40
CA PHE A 528 -6.82 4.91 9.65
C PHE A 528 -7.09 4.64 8.19
N ASP A 529 -8.24 5.10 7.72
CA ASP A 529 -8.57 5.13 6.30
C ASP A 529 -7.85 6.29 5.61
N PHE A 530 -6.52 6.13 5.42
CA PHE A 530 -5.66 7.16 4.83
C PHE A 530 -5.84 7.33 3.32
N THR A 531 -6.49 6.36 2.68
CA THR A 531 -6.65 6.24 1.21
C THR A 531 -5.32 6.27 0.42
N PRO A 532 -4.41 5.29 0.66
CA PRO A 532 -3.11 5.22 -0.03
C PRO A 532 -3.21 4.82 -1.51
N GLY A 533 -2.07 4.80 -2.20
CA GLY A 533 -1.93 4.17 -3.51
C GLY A 533 -2.10 5.10 -4.70
N ILE A 534 -1.77 6.38 -4.57
CA ILE A 534 -1.78 7.29 -5.71
C ILE A 534 -0.59 6.98 -6.65
N PHE A 535 -0.87 6.63 -7.90
CA PHE A 535 0.15 6.30 -8.91
C PHE A 535 0.43 7.46 -9.85
N ASP A 536 -0.54 8.34 -10.09
CA ASP A 536 -0.33 9.65 -10.68
C ASP A 536 -0.07 10.67 -9.57
N LEU A 537 1.20 10.87 -9.24
CA LEU A 537 1.65 11.69 -8.11
C LEU A 537 1.55 13.19 -8.38
N MET A 538 1.22 13.58 -9.61
CA MET A 538 1.09 14.97 -10.05
C MET A 538 -0.23 15.14 -10.84
N PRO A 539 -1.38 14.83 -10.22
CA PRO A 539 -2.66 14.74 -10.94
C PRO A 539 -3.14 16.09 -11.51
N ASN A 540 -2.64 17.20 -10.97
CA ASN A 540 -2.94 18.57 -11.42
C ASN A 540 -1.87 19.12 -12.39
N GLY A 541 -0.84 18.34 -12.72
CA GLY A 541 0.31 18.75 -13.55
C GLY A 541 1.60 18.92 -12.76
N GLU A 542 2.74 18.93 -13.46
CA GLU A 542 4.09 18.99 -12.85
C GLU A 542 4.40 20.31 -12.14
N ASP A 543 3.79 21.40 -12.59
CA ASP A 543 3.98 22.76 -12.06
C ASP A 543 3.01 23.09 -10.89
N ASP A 544 2.08 22.19 -10.53
CA ASP A 544 1.11 22.44 -9.46
C ASP A 544 1.72 22.15 -8.08
N GLU A 545 1.52 23.04 -7.12
CA GLU A 545 2.01 22.90 -5.75
C GLU A 545 1.31 21.76 -5.00
N ASN A 546 0.04 21.47 -5.34
CA ASN A 546 -0.72 20.35 -4.79
C ASN A 546 -0.46 19.10 -5.61
N ARG A 547 0.67 18.46 -5.28
CA ARG A 547 1.06 17.12 -5.71
C ARG A 547 1.23 16.21 -4.50
N VAL A 548 1.35 14.90 -4.71
CA VAL A 548 1.60 13.93 -3.63
C VAL A 548 3.10 13.92 -3.29
N PRO A 549 3.53 14.36 -2.08
CA PRO A 549 4.95 14.42 -1.71
C PRO A 549 5.51 13.05 -1.31
N SER A 550 5.66 12.18 -2.32
CA SER A 550 5.96 10.76 -2.17
C SER A 550 6.69 10.24 -3.41
N THR A 551 7.44 9.15 -3.27
CA THR A 551 7.77 8.26 -4.40
C THR A 551 6.67 7.22 -4.62
N LEU A 552 6.69 6.55 -5.77
CA LEU A 552 5.80 5.43 -6.09
C LEU A 552 6.00 4.24 -5.12
N ALA A 553 7.25 3.94 -4.74
CA ALA A 553 7.54 2.86 -3.79
C ALA A 553 7.01 3.18 -2.38
N LYS A 554 7.07 4.44 -1.94
CA LYS A 554 6.43 4.87 -0.69
C LYS A 554 4.93 4.63 -0.71
N GLN A 555 4.22 4.89 -1.81
CA GLN A 555 2.78 4.63 -1.91
C GLN A 555 2.42 3.15 -1.72
N LEU A 556 3.28 2.24 -2.19
CA LEU A 556 3.13 0.80 -1.92
C LEU A 556 3.37 0.47 -0.44
N ALA A 557 4.38 1.08 0.18
CA ALA A 557 4.73 0.84 1.57
C ALA A 557 3.59 1.20 2.56
N LEU A 558 2.76 2.19 2.21
CA LEU A 558 1.66 2.67 3.06
C LEU A 558 0.62 1.61 3.39
N TYR A 559 0.41 0.61 2.52
CA TYR A 559 -0.49 -0.52 2.80
C TYR A 559 -0.02 -1.38 3.99
N VAL A 560 1.27 -1.30 4.34
CA VAL A 560 1.86 -1.99 5.49
C VAL A 560 2.14 -1.03 6.64
N THR A 561 2.57 0.21 6.39
CA THR A 561 2.91 1.14 7.49
C THR A 561 1.68 1.79 8.13
N ILE A 562 0.61 2.03 7.37
CA ILE A 562 -0.66 2.56 7.87
C ILE A 562 -1.69 1.43 7.91
N TYR A 563 -1.99 0.94 9.11
CA TYR A 563 -2.93 -0.17 9.29
C TYR A 563 -4.40 0.26 9.14
N SER A 564 -5.16 -0.48 8.34
CA SER A 564 -6.62 -0.43 8.31
C SER A 564 -7.15 -1.77 7.79
N PRO A 565 -8.25 -2.33 8.36
CA PRO A 565 -8.88 -3.55 7.83
C PRO A 565 -9.57 -3.31 6.48
N ILE A 566 -9.84 -2.05 6.14
CA ILE A 566 -10.23 -1.60 4.80
C ILE A 566 -9.14 -0.72 4.22
N GLN A 567 -8.56 -1.11 3.09
CA GLN A 567 -7.54 -0.30 2.42
C GLN A 567 -8.04 0.14 1.05
N MET A 568 -8.02 1.44 0.81
CA MET A 568 -8.31 1.97 -0.52
C MET A 568 -7.10 1.80 -1.45
N ALA A 569 -7.34 1.48 -2.70
CA ALA A 569 -6.49 1.89 -3.81
C ALA A 569 -7.13 3.14 -4.41
N ALA A 570 -6.67 4.30 -3.95
CA ALA A 570 -7.36 5.57 -4.09
C ALA A 570 -7.37 6.17 -5.51
N ASP A 571 -6.33 5.92 -6.31
CA ASP A 571 -6.20 6.49 -7.65
C ASP A 571 -7.25 5.97 -8.64
N LEU A 572 -7.31 6.63 -9.80
CA LEU A 572 -8.16 6.23 -10.91
C LEU A 572 -7.66 4.92 -11.56
N PRO A 573 -8.56 4.02 -11.99
CA PRO A 573 -8.20 2.76 -12.66
C PRO A 573 -7.18 2.87 -13.79
N GLU A 574 -7.27 3.92 -14.61
CA GLU A 574 -6.35 4.20 -15.72
C GLU A 574 -4.92 4.50 -15.29
N ASN A 575 -4.71 5.00 -14.06
CA ASN A 575 -3.38 5.30 -13.54
C ASN A 575 -2.67 4.03 -13.06
N TYR A 576 -3.40 3.09 -12.45
CA TYR A 576 -2.85 1.76 -12.14
C TYR A 576 -2.43 0.99 -13.39
N LYS A 577 -3.20 1.09 -14.48
CA LYS A 577 -2.90 0.43 -15.76
C LYS A 577 -1.56 0.87 -16.36
N LYS A 578 -1.07 2.07 -16.04
CA LYS A 578 0.24 2.58 -16.50
C LYS A 578 1.41 1.89 -15.79
N PHE A 579 1.21 1.34 -14.59
CA PHE A 579 2.26 0.72 -13.76
C PHE A 579 1.86 -0.68 -13.27
N PRO A 580 1.57 -1.64 -14.17
CA PRO A 580 1.02 -2.94 -13.79
C PRO A 580 1.95 -3.73 -12.85
N ASN A 581 3.26 -3.57 -13.00
CA ASN A 581 4.24 -4.25 -12.15
C ASN A 581 4.20 -3.73 -10.70
N ALA A 582 4.10 -2.41 -10.50
CA ALA A 582 3.97 -1.83 -9.15
C ALA A 582 2.59 -2.15 -8.55
N PHE A 583 1.54 -2.11 -9.36
CA PHE A 583 0.17 -2.41 -8.94
C PHE A 583 0.01 -3.84 -8.40
N GLN A 584 0.85 -4.78 -8.85
CA GLN A 584 0.85 -6.16 -8.36
C GLN A 584 1.00 -6.24 -6.84
N PHE A 585 1.80 -5.37 -6.21
CA PHE A 585 1.91 -5.33 -4.75
C PHE A 585 0.57 -4.99 -4.07
N ILE A 586 -0.16 -3.99 -4.59
CA ILE A 586 -1.47 -3.59 -4.06
C ILE A 586 -2.47 -4.74 -4.18
N LYS A 587 -2.45 -5.48 -5.30
CA LYS A 587 -3.30 -6.66 -5.48
C LYS A 587 -2.99 -7.74 -4.43
N ASP A 588 -1.71 -7.95 -4.14
CA ASP A 588 -1.22 -9.01 -3.27
C ASP A 588 -1.31 -8.70 -1.77
N VAL A 589 -1.19 -7.45 -1.33
CA VAL A 589 -1.11 -7.10 0.10
C VAL A 589 -2.45 -7.32 0.82
N PRO A 590 -2.50 -8.03 1.96
CA PRO A 590 -3.72 -8.23 2.74
C PRO A 590 -4.02 -7.00 3.61
N THR A 591 -5.16 -7.03 4.31
CA THR A 591 -5.55 -5.97 5.25
C THR A 591 -5.83 -6.48 6.67
N ASP A 592 -5.70 -7.78 6.90
CA ASP A 592 -5.87 -8.43 8.21
C ASP A 592 -4.63 -9.27 8.55
N TRP A 593 -4.18 -9.19 9.80
CA TRP A 593 -2.85 -9.62 10.18
C TRP A 593 -2.88 -10.57 11.38
N GLU A 594 -2.15 -11.68 11.28
CA GLU A 594 -1.91 -12.58 12.41
C GLU A 594 -1.06 -11.88 13.48
N GLN A 595 -0.06 -11.11 13.04
CA GLN A 595 0.86 -10.37 13.89
C GLN A 595 1.40 -9.15 13.14
N SER A 596 1.69 -8.07 13.88
CA SER A 596 2.37 -6.88 13.36
C SER A 596 3.50 -6.46 14.30
N ILE A 597 4.62 -6.04 13.72
CA ILE A 597 5.83 -5.67 14.45
C ILE A 597 6.40 -4.39 13.81
N ALA A 598 6.51 -3.33 14.59
CA ALA A 598 7.39 -2.20 14.25
C ALA A 598 8.83 -2.63 14.49
N LEU A 599 9.58 -2.83 13.41
CA LEU A 599 10.97 -3.29 13.45
C LEU A 599 11.93 -2.15 13.81
N ALA A 600 11.64 -0.95 13.34
CA ALA A 600 12.43 0.25 13.58
C ALA A 600 11.61 1.50 13.27
N GLY A 601 12.03 2.63 13.82
CA GLY A 601 11.53 3.94 13.44
C GLY A 601 11.95 5.03 14.41
N GLU A 602 11.77 6.28 13.97
CA GLU A 602 11.91 7.50 14.77
C GLU A 602 10.81 8.46 14.32
N VAL A 603 10.12 9.10 15.28
CA VAL A 603 8.92 9.89 14.99
C VAL A 603 9.25 11.06 14.06
N GLY A 604 8.54 11.16 12.93
CA GLY A 604 8.78 12.18 11.91
C GLY A 604 9.90 11.88 10.93
N ASP A 605 10.67 10.82 11.16
CA ASP A 605 11.84 10.50 10.35
C ASP A 605 11.59 9.29 9.44
N PHE A 606 11.26 8.14 10.03
CA PHE A 606 10.98 6.91 9.28
C PHE A 606 10.26 5.87 10.15
N VAL A 607 9.61 4.90 9.51
CA VAL A 607 9.09 3.70 10.16
C VAL A 607 9.32 2.47 9.29
N VAL A 608 9.54 1.32 9.91
CA VAL A 608 9.62 0.01 9.25
C VAL A 608 8.67 -0.96 9.97
N MET A 609 7.66 -1.43 9.25
CA MET A 609 6.66 -2.38 9.74
C MET A 609 6.83 -3.73 9.05
N ALA A 610 6.82 -4.82 9.79
CA ALA A 610 6.63 -6.17 9.28
C ALA A 610 5.33 -6.77 9.81
N ARG A 611 4.57 -7.43 8.94
CA ARG A 611 3.27 -8.01 9.30
C ARG A 611 3.09 -9.39 8.69
N HIS A 612 2.56 -10.30 9.47
CA HIS A 612 2.24 -11.67 9.07
C HIS A 612 0.78 -11.73 8.65
N GLU A 613 0.50 -12.15 7.41
CA GLU A 613 -0.85 -12.26 6.87
C GLU A 613 -1.71 -13.22 7.72
N ARG A 614 -2.94 -12.82 8.04
CA ARG A 614 -3.83 -13.69 8.80
C ARG A 614 -4.28 -14.88 7.95
N GLY A 615 -4.08 -16.09 8.48
CA GLY A 615 -4.50 -17.33 7.81
C GLY A 615 -3.60 -17.79 6.65
N ALA A 616 -2.47 -17.13 6.43
CA ALA A 616 -1.44 -17.54 5.46
C ALA A 616 -0.05 -17.52 6.11
N GLU A 617 0.96 -17.99 5.40
CA GLU A 617 2.37 -17.98 5.84
C GLU A 617 3.16 -16.79 5.25
N ASN A 618 2.47 -15.84 4.62
CA ASN A 618 3.09 -14.72 3.92
C ASN A 618 3.40 -13.59 4.91
N TRP A 619 4.56 -12.97 4.73
CA TRP A 619 4.93 -11.74 5.44
C TRP A 619 4.97 -10.56 4.49
N TYR A 620 4.67 -9.38 5.00
CA TYR A 620 4.77 -8.13 4.28
C TYR A 620 5.60 -7.14 5.09
N VAL A 621 6.48 -6.41 4.42
CA VAL A 621 7.29 -5.34 5.04
C VAL A 621 7.05 -4.05 4.29
N GLY A 622 6.84 -2.96 5.01
CA GLY A 622 6.80 -1.61 4.44
C GLY A 622 7.70 -0.68 5.23
N ALA A 623 8.38 0.21 4.53
CA ALA A 623 9.12 1.30 5.13
C ALA A 623 8.86 2.61 4.40
N VAL A 624 8.79 3.70 5.16
CA VAL A 624 8.63 5.06 4.62
C VAL A 624 9.62 6.00 5.29
N SER A 625 10.08 7.00 4.55
CA SER A 625 10.92 8.11 5.02
C SER A 625 10.19 9.44 4.94
N ASP A 626 10.73 10.41 5.67
CA ASP A 626 10.51 11.84 5.54
C ASP A 626 11.23 12.45 4.32
N GLU A 627 11.47 13.77 4.31
CA GLU A 627 12.17 14.48 3.24
C GLU A 627 13.65 14.09 3.10
N ASN A 628 14.23 13.37 4.06
CA ASN A 628 15.63 12.98 4.03
C ASN A 628 15.79 11.57 3.46
N ALA A 629 16.78 11.36 2.59
CA ALA A 629 17.16 10.02 2.13
C ALA A 629 17.92 9.27 3.24
N ARG A 630 17.64 7.98 3.41
CA ARG A 630 18.13 7.18 4.55
C ARG A 630 18.50 5.76 4.12
N GLU A 631 19.35 5.10 4.89
CA GLU A 631 19.63 3.67 4.74
C GLU A 631 19.02 2.91 5.93
N VAL A 632 18.20 1.91 5.63
CA VAL A 632 17.59 1.02 6.61
C VAL A 632 18.26 -0.35 6.53
N LYS A 633 18.70 -0.87 7.69
CA LYS A 633 19.19 -2.24 7.83
C LYS A 633 18.04 -3.13 8.27
N LEU A 634 17.46 -3.85 7.32
CA LEU A 634 16.38 -4.79 7.57
C LEU A 634 16.94 -6.14 8.00
N ASP A 635 16.59 -6.56 9.22
CA ASP A 635 16.87 -7.89 9.77
C ASP A 635 15.62 -8.77 9.66
N PHE A 636 15.74 -9.90 8.97
CA PHE A 636 14.61 -10.79 8.71
C PHE A 636 14.36 -11.80 9.85
N ALA A 637 14.94 -11.58 11.04
CA ALA A 637 14.81 -12.46 12.20
C ALA A 637 13.36 -12.73 12.67
N PHE A 638 12.38 -11.94 12.21
CA PHE A 638 10.95 -12.16 12.46
C PHE A 638 10.35 -13.32 11.64
N LEU A 639 11.04 -13.78 10.59
CA LEU A 639 10.61 -14.94 9.79
C LEU A 639 10.84 -16.26 10.54
N ASP A 640 10.12 -17.30 10.14
CA ASP A 640 10.28 -18.62 10.74
C ASP A 640 11.69 -19.18 10.50
N ALA A 641 12.32 -19.64 11.58
CA ALA A 641 13.75 -19.99 11.58
C ALA A 641 14.16 -21.05 10.54
N ASN A 642 13.25 -21.99 10.23
CA ASN A 642 13.50 -23.14 9.35
C ASN A 642 12.80 -23.04 7.99
N ARG A 643 12.34 -21.84 7.62
CA ARG A 643 11.66 -21.60 6.35
C ARG A 643 12.54 -20.74 5.43
N THR A 644 12.40 -20.99 4.13
CA THR A 644 12.99 -20.17 3.07
C THR A 644 11.85 -19.47 2.34
N TYR A 645 12.07 -18.20 2.01
CA TYR A 645 11.08 -17.36 1.39
C TYR A 645 11.64 -16.70 0.14
N ARG A 646 10.75 -16.36 -0.80
CA ARG A 646 11.01 -15.40 -1.87
C ARG A 646 10.48 -14.04 -1.41
N ALA A 647 11.39 -13.08 -1.28
CA ALA A 647 11.06 -11.68 -1.14
C ALA A 647 10.91 -11.05 -2.53
N GLU A 648 9.77 -10.45 -2.80
CA GLU A 648 9.49 -9.56 -3.93
C GLU A 648 9.60 -8.12 -3.39
N ILE A 649 10.67 -7.43 -3.75
CA ILE A 649 11.08 -6.15 -3.18
C ILE A 649 10.75 -5.05 -4.20
N TYR A 650 9.87 -4.15 -3.81
CA TYR A 650 9.47 -2.95 -4.54
C TYR A 650 10.09 -1.76 -3.81
N ARG A 651 11.20 -1.25 -4.31
CA ARG A 651 11.97 -0.19 -3.64
C ARG A 651 12.18 1.00 -4.56
N ASP A 652 12.47 2.14 -3.96
CA ASP A 652 13.01 3.28 -4.67
C ASP A 652 14.19 2.87 -5.58
N GLY A 653 14.17 3.36 -6.82
CA GLY A 653 15.29 3.27 -7.75
C GLY A 653 16.48 4.12 -7.31
N ASP A 654 17.61 3.99 -7.98
CA ASP A 654 18.86 4.62 -7.52
C ASP A 654 18.81 6.15 -7.60
N SER A 655 18.02 6.69 -8.55
CA SER A 655 17.79 8.12 -8.77
C SER A 655 16.51 8.65 -8.12
N ALA A 656 15.72 7.79 -7.49
CA ALA A 656 14.45 8.15 -6.89
C ALA A 656 14.56 9.32 -5.91
N ASN A 657 13.61 10.24 -6.03
CA ASN A 657 13.44 11.41 -5.18
C ASN A 657 12.01 11.92 -5.39
N TRP A 658 11.29 12.22 -4.30
CA TRP A 658 9.90 12.65 -4.41
C TRP A 658 9.71 13.91 -5.26
N GLU A 659 10.65 14.85 -5.29
CA GLU A 659 10.55 16.07 -6.11
C GLU A 659 10.88 15.79 -7.58
N THR A 660 12.04 15.18 -7.84
CA THR A 660 12.66 15.16 -9.17
C THR A 660 12.51 13.86 -9.95
N ALA A 661 12.31 12.73 -9.26
CA ALA A 661 12.19 11.41 -9.89
C ALA A 661 11.27 10.48 -9.08
N PRO A 662 9.98 10.85 -8.89
CA PRO A 662 9.10 10.15 -7.96
C PRO A 662 8.66 8.76 -8.45
N TYR A 663 8.81 8.48 -9.75
CA TYR A 663 8.39 7.23 -10.39
C TYR A 663 9.52 6.21 -10.56
N ASP A 664 10.77 6.56 -10.23
CA ASP A 664 11.90 5.63 -10.35
C ASP A 664 11.79 4.52 -9.29
N ILE A 665 11.48 3.31 -9.74
CA ILE A 665 11.21 2.14 -8.90
C ILE A 665 11.99 0.93 -9.42
N ALA A 666 12.64 0.22 -8.50
CA ALA A 666 13.26 -1.07 -8.76
C ALA A 666 12.41 -2.19 -8.15
N ILE A 667 12.12 -3.21 -8.96
CA ILE A 667 11.37 -4.41 -8.52
C ILE A 667 12.27 -5.62 -8.71
N GLU A 668 12.62 -6.27 -7.61
CA GLU A 668 13.57 -7.39 -7.60
C GLU A 668 13.04 -8.57 -6.78
N LYS A 669 13.53 -9.78 -7.09
CA LYS A 669 13.19 -11.00 -6.36
C LYS A 669 14.43 -11.56 -5.71
N ARG A 670 14.33 -11.95 -4.44
CA ARG A 670 15.46 -12.48 -3.66
C ARG A 670 15.03 -13.60 -2.74
N ILE A 671 15.87 -14.62 -2.60
CA ILE A 671 15.69 -15.64 -1.56
C ILE A 671 16.17 -15.11 -0.21
N VAL A 672 15.32 -15.21 0.80
CA VAL A 672 15.58 -14.75 2.17
C VAL A 672 15.22 -15.82 3.19
N THR A 673 15.85 -15.73 4.36
CA THR A 673 15.60 -16.58 5.54
C THR A 673 15.60 -15.69 6.78
N SER A 674 15.29 -16.26 7.95
CA SER A 674 15.43 -15.59 9.25
C SER A 674 16.84 -15.04 9.54
N GLN A 675 17.88 -15.53 8.84
CA GLN A 675 19.27 -15.08 9.00
C GLN A 675 19.66 -13.98 8.01
N THR A 676 18.79 -13.63 7.06
CA THR A 676 19.09 -12.63 6.06
C THR A 676 19.09 -11.23 6.66
N LYS A 677 20.07 -10.43 6.26
CA LYS A 677 20.15 -8.99 6.56
C LYS A 677 20.33 -8.23 5.26
N LEU A 678 19.59 -7.14 5.09
CA LEU A 678 19.58 -6.37 3.85
C LEU A 678 19.65 -4.87 4.16
N GLY A 679 20.58 -4.17 3.52
CA GLY A 679 20.58 -2.71 3.48
C GLY A 679 19.68 -2.24 2.34
N LEU A 680 18.69 -1.40 2.64
CA LEU A 680 17.80 -0.80 1.66
C LEU A 680 17.84 0.71 1.81
N LYS A 681 17.98 1.40 0.67
CA LYS A 681 17.92 2.86 0.60
C LYS A 681 16.45 3.30 0.53
N LEU A 682 16.09 4.28 1.35
CA LEU A 682 14.89 5.08 1.20
C LEU A 682 15.31 6.39 0.53
N ALA A 683 14.69 6.75 -0.58
CA ALA A 683 14.85 8.07 -1.15
C ALA A 683 14.29 9.15 -0.22
N ALA A 684 14.62 10.41 -0.50
CA ALA A 684 13.90 11.54 0.06
C ALA A 684 12.42 11.43 -0.33
N GLY A 685 11.51 11.50 0.66
CA GLY A 685 10.08 11.25 0.50
C GLY A 685 9.76 9.83 0.01
N GLY A 686 10.70 8.88 0.23
CA GLY A 686 10.71 7.56 -0.36
C GLY A 686 10.28 6.43 0.57
N GLY A 687 10.39 5.21 0.06
CA GLY A 687 9.90 4.00 0.71
C GLY A 687 10.30 2.71 0.02
N PHE A 688 9.98 1.59 0.67
CA PHE A 688 9.95 0.28 0.01
C PHE A 688 8.81 -0.58 0.56
N ALA A 689 8.34 -1.51 -0.26
CA ALA A 689 7.38 -2.53 0.10
C ALA A 689 7.93 -3.91 -0.30
N ILE A 690 7.73 -4.92 0.55
CA ILE A 690 8.22 -6.29 0.30
C ILE A 690 7.09 -7.27 0.57
N ARG A 691 6.82 -8.14 -0.40
CA ARG A 691 6.02 -9.35 -0.19
C ARG A 691 6.97 -10.53 0.01
N ILE A 692 6.77 -11.31 1.06
CA ILE A 692 7.62 -12.43 1.44
C ILE A 692 6.77 -13.68 1.47
N VAL A 693 6.94 -14.54 0.47
CA VAL A 693 6.15 -15.76 0.27
C VAL A 693 7.03 -16.98 0.54
N PRO A 694 6.55 -18.00 1.28
CA PRO A 694 7.31 -19.22 1.48
C PRO A 694 7.55 -19.91 0.13
N VAL A 695 8.74 -20.51 -0.04
CA VAL A 695 9.09 -21.27 -1.25
C VAL A 695 9.52 -22.68 -0.94
N GLU A 696 9.12 -23.60 -1.80
CA GLU A 696 9.58 -24.98 -1.81
C GLU A 696 10.95 -25.11 -2.49
N ALA A 697 11.71 -26.15 -2.14
CA ALA A 697 13.09 -26.34 -2.60
C ALA A 697 13.28 -26.25 -4.13
N ALA A 698 12.31 -26.72 -4.91
CA ALA A 698 12.35 -26.68 -6.37
C ALA A 698 12.26 -25.26 -6.96
N GLN A 699 11.63 -24.31 -6.26
CA GLN A 699 11.52 -22.91 -6.70
C GLN A 699 12.76 -22.07 -6.37
N ILE A 700 13.58 -22.54 -5.43
CA ILE A 700 14.87 -21.92 -5.08
C ILE A 700 15.86 -22.05 -6.26
N GLU A 701 15.79 -23.16 -7.00
CA GLU A 701 16.68 -23.45 -8.13
C GLU A 701 16.48 -22.47 -9.30
N SER A 702 15.21 -22.12 -9.61
CA SER A 702 14.86 -21.16 -10.67
C SER A 702 15.15 -19.69 -10.36
N LEU A 703 15.59 -19.39 -9.13
CA LEU A 703 15.87 -18.02 -8.65
C LEU A 703 17.36 -17.79 -8.35
N LYS A 704 18.22 -18.77 -8.65
CA LYS A 704 19.68 -18.57 -8.61
C LYS A 704 20.07 -17.53 -9.68
N PRO A 705 21.05 -16.64 -9.40
CA PRO A 705 21.52 -15.67 -10.39
C PRO A 705 21.88 -16.38 -11.69
N VAL A 706 21.26 -15.96 -12.79
CA VAL A 706 21.60 -16.47 -14.13
C VAL A 706 23.03 -16.02 -14.43
N PRO A 707 23.96 -16.95 -14.72
CA PRO A 707 25.32 -16.58 -15.09
C PRO A 707 25.33 -15.67 -16.33
N ALA A 708 26.02 -14.54 -16.25
CA ALA A 708 26.11 -13.57 -17.34
C ALA A 708 26.83 -14.15 -18.57
N MET A 709 26.41 -13.73 -19.77
CA MET A 709 27.15 -14.02 -21.01
C MET A 709 28.48 -13.28 -21.05
N LYS A 710 29.49 -13.89 -21.66
CA LYS A 710 30.81 -13.27 -21.83
C LYS A 710 30.82 -12.42 -23.10
N LYS A 711 31.25 -11.16 -22.98
CA LYS A 711 31.37 -10.19 -24.08
C LYS A 711 32.79 -10.22 -24.66
N VAL A 712 32.92 -10.26 -25.97
CA VAL A 712 34.20 -10.14 -26.71
C VAL A 712 34.03 -9.09 -27.81
N VAL A 713 34.81 -8.02 -27.78
CA VAL A 713 34.72 -6.94 -28.77
C VAL A 713 35.77 -7.15 -29.86
N LEU A 714 35.32 -7.15 -31.12
CA LEU A 714 36.17 -7.13 -32.30
C LEU A 714 36.19 -5.69 -32.85
N GLU A 715 37.29 -4.98 -32.60
CA GLU A 715 37.42 -3.56 -32.94
C GLU A 715 37.80 -3.34 -34.41
N ASN A 716 37.38 -2.19 -34.96
CA ASN A 716 37.80 -1.67 -36.27
C ASN A 716 37.58 -2.63 -37.46
N LEU A 717 36.42 -3.29 -37.52
CA LEU A 717 36.03 -4.14 -38.63
C LEU A 717 35.40 -3.32 -39.77
N GLY A 718 35.87 -3.51 -41.00
CA GLY A 718 35.31 -2.85 -42.18
C GLY A 718 35.74 -3.55 -43.48
N ALA A 719 35.20 -3.08 -44.60
CA ALA A 719 35.49 -3.58 -45.94
C ALA A 719 35.57 -2.39 -46.93
N PRO A 720 36.08 -2.56 -48.16
CA PRO A 720 35.99 -1.50 -49.16
C PRO A 720 34.54 -1.00 -49.29
N HIS A 721 34.32 0.30 -49.09
CA HIS A 721 33.01 0.99 -49.06
C HIS A 721 32.15 0.80 -47.78
N ILE A 722 32.63 0.05 -46.79
CA ILE A 722 31.99 -0.12 -45.48
C ILE A 722 32.88 0.50 -44.39
N PRO A 723 32.44 1.59 -43.72
CA PRO A 723 33.20 2.20 -42.63
C PRO A 723 33.53 1.22 -41.50
N GLU A 724 34.71 1.41 -40.90
CA GLU A 724 35.14 0.68 -39.70
C GLU A 724 34.14 0.84 -38.56
N ARG A 725 33.86 -0.28 -37.88
CA ARG A 725 32.91 -0.37 -36.76
C ARG A 725 33.34 -1.45 -35.79
N ASP A 726 32.85 -1.37 -34.56
CA ASP A 726 33.03 -2.44 -33.59
C ASP A 726 31.93 -3.49 -33.75
N VAL A 727 32.30 -4.74 -33.47
CA VAL A 727 31.36 -5.86 -33.41
C VAL A 727 31.50 -6.54 -32.06
N THR A 728 30.42 -6.59 -31.29
CA THR A 728 30.41 -7.28 -30.00
C THR A 728 29.88 -8.70 -30.16
N VAL A 729 30.67 -9.68 -29.74
CA VAL A 729 30.30 -11.09 -29.75
C VAL A 729 29.94 -11.52 -28.32
N LEU A 730 28.70 -11.98 -28.13
CA LEU A 730 28.23 -12.55 -26.88
C LEU A 730 28.29 -14.06 -26.95
N VAL A 731 29.02 -14.69 -26.02
CA VAL A 731 29.09 -16.15 -25.90
C VAL A 731 28.40 -16.65 -24.62
N PRO A 732 27.75 -17.82 -24.64
CA PRO A 732 27.03 -18.36 -23.48
C PRO A 732 27.89 -18.47 -22.22
N ALA A 733 27.26 -18.37 -21.05
CA ALA A 733 27.95 -18.62 -19.80
C ALA A 733 28.54 -20.05 -19.77
N GLY A 734 29.78 -20.17 -19.31
CA GLY A 734 30.51 -21.45 -19.34
C GLY A 734 31.12 -21.80 -20.70
N TYR A 735 31.09 -20.90 -21.70
CA TYR A 735 31.72 -21.11 -23.00
C TYR A 735 33.15 -21.65 -22.89
N ASP A 736 34.02 -21.02 -22.09
CA ASP A 736 35.43 -21.45 -21.94
C ASP A 736 35.59 -22.84 -21.27
N ALA A 737 34.53 -23.37 -20.64
CA ALA A 737 34.53 -24.67 -19.95
C ALA A 737 33.89 -25.80 -20.78
N SER A 738 33.38 -25.51 -21.97
CA SER A 738 32.75 -26.48 -22.88
C SER A 738 33.35 -26.43 -24.30
N ASP A 739 33.40 -27.59 -24.95
CA ASP A 739 33.75 -27.75 -26.36
C ASP A 739 32.52 -27.69 -27.29
N ASP A 740 31.34 -27.34 -26.76
CA ASP A 740 30.10 -27.23 -27.54
C ASP A 740 30.21 -26.17 -28.64
N ARG A 741 29.45 -26.40 -29.72
CA ARG A 741 29.26 -25.47 -30.84
C ARG A 741 27.85 -24.89 -30.81
N TYR A 742 27.72 -23.63 -31.20
CA TYR A 742 26.50 -22.84 -31.00
C TYR A 742 25.96 -22.27 -32.31
N PRO A 743 24.63 -22.19 -32.51
CA PRO A 743 24.05 -21.36 -33.56
C PRO A 743 24.38 -19.88 -33.34
N VAL A 744 24.34 -19.10 -34.41
CA VAL A 744 24.74 -17.69 -34.42
C VAL A 744 23.59 -16.80 -34.89
N ILE A 745 23.36 -15.68 -34.19
CA ILE A 745 22.48 -14.61 -34.66
C ILE A 745 23.31 -13.36 -34.92
N TYR A 746 23.31 -12.90 -36.16
CA TYR A 746 23.85 -11.60 -36.55
C TYR A 746 22.78 -10.54 -36.29
N MET A 747 23.04 -9.65 -35.35
CA MET A 747 22.10 -8.61 -34.95
C MET A 747 22.60 -7.24 -35.38
N HIS A 748 21.69 -6.47 -35.97
CA HIS A 748 21.92 -5.09 -36.39
C HIS A 748 21.82 -4.12 -35.20
N ASP A 749 22.41 -2.93 -35.34
CA ASP A 749 22.37 -1.86 -34.33
C ASP A 749 23.01 -2.24 -32.98
N GLY A 750 24.17 -2.90 -33.05
CA GLY A 750 24.87 -3.48 -31.89
C GLY A 750 25.05 -2.55 -30.69
N GLN A 751 25.19 -1.24 -30.91
CA GLN A 751 25.31 -0.24 -29.85
C GLN A 751 24.06 -0.12 -28.96
N ASN A 752 22.88 -0.52 -29.45
CA ASN A 752 21.62 -0.44 -28.72
C ASN A 752 21.24 -1.78 -28.04
N LEU A 753 22.06 -2.83 -28.20
CA LEU A 753 21.64 -4.19 -27.81
C LEU A 753 21.98 -4.58 -26.38
N ILE A 754 23.03 -3.99 -25.79
CA ILE A 754 23.76 -4.62 -24.65
C ILE A 754 24.18 -3.64 -23.54
N GLU A 755 24.36 -2.35 -23.84
CA GLU A 755 24.75 -1.38 -22.81
C GLU A 755 23.97 -0.06 -22.97
N PRO A 756 23.23 0.41 -21.94
CA PRO A 756 22.37 1.59 -22.07
C PRO A 756 23.19 2.87 -22.28
N GLY A 757 24.38 2.96 -21.68
CA GLY A 757 25.30 4.08 -21.86
C GLY A 757 25.90 4.21 -23.27
N ARG A 758 25.72 3.20 -24.13
CA ARG A 758 26.17 3.20 -25.53
C ARG A 758 25.01 3.32 -26.52
N ALA A 759 23.78 3.11 -26.06
CA ALA A 759 22.59 3.20 -26.89
C ALA A 759 22.36 4.64 -27.38
N VAL A 760 22.02 4.80 -28.66
CA VAL A 760 21.80 6.12 -29.29
C VAL A 760 20.64 6.88 -28.64
N THR A 761 19.63 6.15 -28.14
CA THR A 761 18.44 6.70 -27.49
C THR A 761 18.54 6.72 -25.96
N GLY A 762 19.57 6.12 -25.37
CA GLY A 762 19.74 5.95 -23.91
C GLY A 762 19.12 4.68 -23.33
N ASP A 763 18.28 3.97 -24.10
CA ASP A 763 17.65 2.70 -23.73
C ASP A 763 18.19 1.54 -24.57
N GLU A 764 18.31 0.36 -23.98
CA GLU A 764 18.85 -0.85 -24.64
C GLU A 764 17.82 -1.97 -24.82
N TRP A 765 18.17 -2.98 -25.61
CA TRP A 765 17.34 -4.18 -25.84
C TRP A 765 17.47 -5.28 -24.80
N LYS A 766 18.52 -5.27 -23.97
CA LYS A 766 18.81 -6.30 -22.97
C LYS A 766 18.97 -7.70 -23.58
N VAL A 767 19.71 -7.79 -24.69
CA VAL A 767 19.88 -9.05 -25.44
C VAL A 767 20.64 -10.09 -24.62
N ASP A 768 21.70 -9.69 -23.91
CA ASP A 768 22.49 -10.58 -23.07
C ASP A 768 21.70 -11.11 -21.88
N GLU A 769 20.93 -10.27 -21.18
CA GLU A 769 20.11 -10.72 -20.05
C GLU A 769 18.97 -11.63 -20.52
N THR A 770 18.30 -11.26 -21.61
CA THR A 770 17.17 -12.03 -22.14
C THR A 770 17.64 -13.41 -22.62
N LEU A 771 18.71 -13.47 -23.41
CA LEU A 771 19.23 -14.73 -23.91
C LEU A 771 19.81 -15.60 -22.78
N ALA A 772 20.58 -15.02 -21.85
CA ALA A 772 21.12 -15.76 -20.71
C ALA A 772 19.99 -16.41 -19.89
N ARG A 773 18.91 -15.65 -19.63
CA ARG A 773 17.73 -16.14 -18.92
C ARG A 773 17.05 -17.28 -19.67
N LEU A 774 16.78 -17.12 -20.97
CA LEU A 774 16.12 -18.17 -21.77
C LEU A 774 16.96 -19.45 -21.86
N ILE A 775 18.28 -19.33 -21.88
CA ILE A 775 19.19 -20.48 -21.83
C ILE A 775 19.09 -21.18 -20.47
N ALA A 776 19.12 -20.42 -19.36
CA ALA A 776 19.02 -20.97 -18.02
C ALA A 776 17.65 -21.59 -17.72
N GLU A 777 16.58 -21.06 -18.31
CA GLU A 777 15.22 -21.62 -18.28
C GLU A 777 15.04 -22.80 -19.25
N GLU A 778 16.08 -23.19 -20.00
CA GLU A 778 16.08 -24.23 -21.02
C GLU A 778 15.08 -24.03 -22.19
N LYS A 779 14.49 -22.84 -22.32
CA LYS A 779 13.53 -22.50 -23.38
C LYS A 779 14.16 -22.42 -24.78
N VAL A 780 15.45 -22.08 -24.84
CA VAL A 780 16.21 -22.01 -26.08
C VAL A 780 17.51 -22.81 -25.98
N ARG A 781 18.04 -23.24 -27.12
CA ARG A 781 19.41 -23.74 -27.18
C ARG A 781 20.42 -22.59 -26.99
N PRO A 782 21.53 -22.79 -26.26
CA PRO A 782 22.59 -21.78 -26.14
C PRO A 782 23.06 -21.29 -27.51
N ALA A 783 23.30 -19.99 -27.66
CA ALA A 783 23.61 -19.35 -28.94
C ALA A 783 24.66 -18.24 -28.79
N ILE A 784 25.33 -17.90 -29.89
CA ILE A 784 26.22 -16.75 -29.99
C ILE A 784 25.46 -15.59 -30.65
N ILE A 785 25.58 -14.39 -30.09
CA ILE A 785 25.10 -13.16 -30.74
C ILE A 785 26.30 -12.41 -31.30
N VAL A 786 26.20 -11.97 -32.55
CA VAL A 786 27.16 -11.09 -33.22
C VAL A 786 26.46 -9.75 -33.41
N ALA A 787 26.67 -8.81 -32.49
CA ALA A 787 26.07 -7.50 -32.46
C ALA A 787 26.90 -6.52 -33.31
N ILE A 788 26.38 -6.14 -34.48
CA ILE A 788 27.07 -5.31 -35.48
C ILE A 788 26.63 -3.87 -35.31
N GLU A 789 27.56 -2.98 -34.95
CA GLU A 789 27.25 -1.56 -34.85
C GLU A 789 26.91 -0.95 -36.22
N HIS A 790 25.93 -0.05 -36.23
CA HIS A 790 25.62 0.69 -37.46
C HIS A 790 26.56 1.90 -37.63
N GLY A 791 26.86 2.25 -38.88
CA GLY A 791 27.64 3.45 -39.20
C GLY A 791 26.82 4.75 -39.09
N GLN A 792 27.48 5.88 -39.34
CA GLN A 792 26.83 7.21 -39.39
C GLN A 792 25.76 7.31 -40.49
N GLU A 793 25.86 6.50 -41.54
CA GLU A 793 24.95 6.48 -42.68
C GLU A 793 23.97 5.29 -42.62
N ARG A 794 23.44 4.97 -41.44
CA ARG A 794 22.55 3.82 -41.16
C ARG A 794 21.47 3.58 -42.21
N TRP A 795 20.83 4.63 -42.72
CA TRP A 795 19.80 4.48 -43.74
C TRP A 795 20.36 3.88 -45.05
N ARG A 796 21.55 4.31 -45.47
CA ARG A 796 22.20 3.79 -46.68
C ARG A 796 22.71 2.36 -46.50
N GLU A 797 23.12 2.01 -45.28
CA GLU A 797 23.49 0.63 -44.90
C GLU A 797 22.29 -0.32 -44.95
N TYR A 798 21.12 0.11 -44.48
CA TYR A 798 19.99 -0.79 -44.28
C TYR A 798 18.91 -0.75 -45.36
N ALA A 799 18.86 0.27 -46.21
CA ALA A 799 17.85 0.36 -47.26
C ALA A 799 18.18 -0.59 -48.43
N PRO A 800 17.42 -1.68 -48.68
CA PRO A 800 17.74 -2.62 -49.74
C PRO A 800 17.68 -1.95 -51.12
N GLU A 801 18.79 -1.98 -51.86
CA GLU A 801 18.91 -1.28 -53.14
C GLU A 801 17.84 -1.73 -54.13
N ALA A 802 17.67 -3.04 -54.29
CA ALA A 802 16.64 -3.64 -55.14
C ALA A 802 15.21 -3.23 -54.74
N PHE A 803 14.93 -2.97 -53.45
CA PHE A 803 13.60 -2.55 -53.02
C PHE A 803 13.34 -1.11 -53.46
N LEU A 804 14.32 -0.21 -53.26
CA LEU A 804 14.23 1.19 -53.67
C LEU A 804 14.07 1.34 -55.19
N GLU A 805 14.83 0.58 -55.98
CA GLU A 805 14.71 0.54 -57.44
C GLU A 805 13.30 0.11 -57.88
N ASN A 806 12.74 -0.91 -57.23
CA ASN A 806 11.42 -1.42 -57.53
C ASN A 806 10.30 -0.47 -57.08
N LEU A 807 10.54 0.35 -56.04
CA LEU A 807 9.58 1.31 -55.50
C LEU A 807 9.39 2.54 -56.40
N LYS A 808 10.40 2.91 -57.20
CA LYS A 808 10.35 4.06 -58.14
C LYS A 808 9.79 5.32 -57.46
N LEU A 809 10.50 5.82 -56.46
CA LEU A 809 10.16 7.07 -55.78
C LEU A 809 10.43 8.27 -56.70
N ALA A 810 9.53 9.26 -56.70
CA ALA A 810 9.70 10.49 -57.47
C ALA A 810 10.57 11.48 -56.67
N GLY A 811 11.54 12.12 -57.32
CA GLY A 811 12.46 13.06 -56.67
C GLY A 811 13.60 12.39 -55.90
N LYS A 812 14.10 11.22 -56.37
CA LYS A 812 15.24 10.53 -55.77
C LYS A 812 16.45 11.48 -55.76
N ASP A 813 16.97 11.78 -54.57
CA ASP A 813 18.23 12.49 -54.42
C ASP A 813 19.36 11.52 -54.81
N GLU A 814 20.05 11.80 -55.92
CA GLU A 814 21.16 10.97 -56.41
C GLU A 814 22.34 10.94 -55.43
N SER A 815 22.39 11.84 -54.44
CA SER A 815 23.42 11.86 -53.39
C SER A 815 23.22 10.83 -52.27
N GLN A 816 22.08 10.13 -52.21
CA GLN A 816 21.76 9.10 -51.21
C GLN A 816 21.63 7.71 -51.84
N THR A 817 22.68 7.23 -52.50
CA THR A 817 22.69 5.86 -53.04
C THR A 817 22.93 4.86 -51.88
N PRO A 818 22.02 3.90 -51.65
CA PRO A 818 22.20 2.87 -50.63
C PRO A 818 23.40 1.98 -50.99
N PHE A 819 24.00 1.35 -49.99
CA PHE A 819 25.08 0.37 -50.14
C PHE A 819 24.80 -0.87 -49.27
N SER A 820 23.52 -1.23 -49.17
CA SER A 820 23.04 -2.38 -48.38
C SER A 820 23.54 -3.72 -48.92
N ASP A 821 23.73 -3.84 -50.24
CA ASP A 821 24.33 -5.04 -50.84
C ASP A 821 25.80 -5.20 -50.40
N ASP A 822 26.58 -4.11 -50.39
CA ASP A 822 27.96 -4.10 -49.88
C ASP A 822 28.00 -4.42 -48.37
N TYR A 823 27.04 -3.89 -47.58
CA TYR A 823 26.96 -4.17 -46.15
C TYR A 823 26.64 -5.65 -45.88
N LEU A 824 25.72 -6.25 -46.63
CA LEU A 824 25.46 -7.68 -46.53
C LEU A 824 26.64 -8.52 -47.02
N SER A 825 27.33 -8.09 -48.06
CA SER A 825 28.58 -8.72 -48.53
C SER A 825 29.63 -8.71 -47.43
N PHE A 826 29.81 -7.58 -46.73
CA PHE A 826 30.71 -7.49 -45.57
C PHE A 826 30.33 -8.50 -44.47
N ILE A 827 29.04 -8.66 -44.15
CA ILE A 827 28.62 -9.66 -43.15
C ILE A 827 28.99 -11.08 -43.60
N VAL A 828 28.77 -11.41 -44.86
CA VAL A 828 28.89 -12.78 -45.38
C VAL A 828 30.33 -13.16 -45.75
N GLU A 829 31.07 -12.25 -46.38
CA GLU A 829 32.38 -12.51 -46.97
C GLU A 829 33.53 -12.14 -46.04
N ASP A 830 33.34 -11.17 -45.13
CA ASP A 830 34.40 -10.71 -44.22
C ASP A 830 34.12 -11.10 -42.77
N LEU A 831 32.96 -10.72 -42.22
CA LEU A 831 32.66 -10.89 -40.80
C LEU A 831 32.39 -12.36 -40.45
N LYS A 832 31.51 -13.05 -41.18
CA LYS A 832 31.15 -14.44 -40.88
C LYS A 832 32.37 -15.38 -40.88
N PRO A 833 33.28 -15.36 -41.88
CA PRO A 833 34.47 -16.20 -41.85
C PRO A 833 35.37 -15.93 -40.64
N LYS A 834 35.45 -14.68 -40.18
CA LYS A 834 36.18 -14.33 -38.95
C LYS A 834 35.49 -14.92 -37.71
N ILE A 835 34.17 -14.80 -37.62
CA ILE A 835 33.39 -15.41 -36.52
C ILE A 835 33.55 -16.95 -36.53
N ASP A 836 33.43 -17.58 -37.69
CA ASP A 836 33.57 -19.04 -37.85
C ASP A 836 34.97 -19.55 -37.46
N ALA A 837 36.02 -18.72 -37.64
CA ALA A 837 37.39 -19.05 -37.30
C ALA A 837 37.73 -18.83 -35.81
N GLU A 838 37.18 -17.79 -35.19
CA GLU A 838 37.49 -17.39 -33.81
C GLU A 838 36.54 -18.01 -32.77
N PHE A 839 35.32 -18.40 -33.15
CA PHE A 839 34.29 -18.90 -32.24
C PHE A 839 33.77 -20.29 -32.62
N ARG A 840 33.28 -21.04 -31.63
CA ARG A 840 32.71 -22.39 -31.78
C ARG A 840 31.28 -22.29 -32.28
N VAL A 841 31.12 -22.07 -33.58
CA VAL A 841 29.82 -21.95 -34.24
C VAL A 841 29.36 -23.28 -34.86
N LEU A 842 28.06 -23.47 -35.01
CA LEU A 842 27.49 -24.55 -35.81
C LEU A 842 27.51 -24.15 -37.29
N ASP A 843 27.88 -25.10 -38.15
CA ASP A 843 27.87 -24.88 -39.59
C ASP A 843 26.43 -24.91 -40.15
N GLY A 844 26.24 -24.40 -41.37
CA GLY A 844 24.98 -24.48 -42.11
C GLY A 844 24.02 -23.30 -41.88
N ALA A 845 23.17 -23.05 -42.88
CA ALA A 845 22.20 -21.97 -42.86
C ALA A 845 21.17 -22.14 -41.74
N GLU A 846 20.79 -23.39 -41.43
CA GLU A 846 19.85 -23.73 -40.37
C GLU A 846 20.32 -23.34 -38.95
N ASN A 847 21.58 -22.95 -38.80
CA ASN A 847 22.17 -22.48 -37.54
C ASN A 847 22.68 -21.03 -37.60
N THR A 848 22.47 -20.33 -38.72
CA THR A 848 22.92 -18.95 -38.91
C THR A 848 21.69 -18.06 -39.18
N PHE A 849 21.44 -17.11 -38.28
CA PHE A 849 20.25 -16.25 -38.30
C PHE A 849 20.65 -14.78 -38.35
N VAL A 850 19.71 -13.93 -38.77
CA VAL A 850 19.90 -12.48 -38.84
C VAL A 850 18.69 -11.74 -38.26
N MET A 851 18.91 -10.66 -37.51
CA MET A 851 17.84 -10.01 -36.77
C MET A 851 18.07 -8.51 -36.56
N GLY A 852 16.99 -7.74 -36.49
CA GLY A 852 17.03 -6.33 -36.09
C GLY A 852 15.63 -5.73 -35.94
N ALA A 853 15.56 -4.44 -35.59
CA ALA A 853 14.30 -3.70 -35.60
C ALA A 853 14.22 -2.66 -36.71
N SER A 854 13.00 -2.25 -37.05
CA SER A 854 12.77 -1.15 -37.99
C SER A 854 13.42 -1.45 -39.34
N MET A 855 14.34 -0.60 -39.80
CA MET A 855 15.15 -0.87 -41.00
C MET A 855 16.06 -2.11 -40.84
N GLY A 856 16.55 -2.40 -39.63
CA GLY A 856 17.30 -3.61 -39.32
C GLY A 856 16.49 -4.89 -39.53
N GLY A 857 15.18 -4.86 -39.23
CA GLY A 857 14.28 -5.97 -39.55
C GLY A 857 14.06 -6.15 -41.05
N LEU A 858 14.02 -5.04 -41.79
CA LEU A 858 13.85 -5.05 -43.24
C LEU A 858 15.09 -5.59 -43.96
N ILE A 859 16.29 -5.17 -43.55
CA ILE A 859 17.54 -5.68 -44.12
C ILE A 859 17.77 -7.14 -43.71
N SER A 860 17.33 -7.58 -42.54
CA SER A 860 17.38 -9.01 -42.13
C SER A 860 16.59 -9.91 -43.10
N LEU A 861 15.38 -9.49 -43.49
CA LEU A 861 14.61 -10.19 -44.53
C LEU A 861 15.34 -10.20 -45.88
N TYR A 862 15.94 -9.07 -46.23
CA TYR A 862 16.69 -8.95 -47.47
C TYR A 862 17.95 -9.82 -47.50
N ALA A 863 18.65 -9.95 -46.37
CA ALA A 863 19.83 -10.80 -46.20
C ALA A 863 19.52 -12.27 -46.51
N VAL A 864 18.44 -12.82 -45.95
CA VAL A 864 18.00 -14.19 -46.27
C VAL A 864 17.61 -14.34 -47.74
N SER A 865 17.07 -13.29 -48.36
CA SER A 865 16.72 -13.31 -49.79
C SER A 865 17.94 -13.36 -50.71
N GLN A 866 19.00 -12.61 -50.39
CA GLN A 866 20.21 -12.51 -51.20
C GLN A 866 21.19 -13.66 -50.92
N TYR A 867 21.26 -14.11 -49.67
CA TYR A 867 22.16 -15.16 -49.21
C TYR A 867 21.39 -16.33 -48.55
N PRO A 868 20.47 -16.99 -49.28
CA PRO A 868 19.60 -18.06 -48.74
C PRO A 868 20.38 -19.33 -48.33
N ASP A 869 21.59 -19.50 -48.85
CA ASP A 869 22.48 -20.60 -48.47
C ASP A 869 23.35 -20.27 -47.25
N VAL A 870 23.30 -19.02 -46.76
CA VAL A 870 24.04 -18.56 -45.58
C VAL A 870 23.11 -18.37 -44.39
N PHE A 871 21.96 -17.71 -44.57
CA PHE A 871 21.03 -17.43 -43.48
C PHE A 871 19.77 -18.28 -43.58
N GLY A 872 19.49 -19.10 -42.58
CA GLY A 872 18.30 -19.94 -42.51
C GLY A 872 17.10 -19.30 -41.82
N ALA A 873 17.27 -18.14 -41.18
CA ALA A 873 16.13 -17.40 -40.63
C ALA A 873 16.40 -15.91 -40.45
N ALA A 874 15.32 -15.12 -40.49
CA ALA A 874 15.33 -13.71 -40.11
C ALA A 874 14.25 -13.34 -39.10
N ALA A 875 14.55 -12.43 -38.18
CA ALA A 875 13.57 -11.84 -37.28
C ALA A 875 13.58 -10.30 -37.38
N GLY A 876 12.41 -9.70 -37.54
CA GLY A 876 12.26 -8.25 -37.70
C GLY A 876 11.23 -7.65 -36.74
N LEU A 877 11.70 -6.98 -35.69
CA LEU A 877 10.83 -6.26 -34.77
C LEU A 877 10.42 -4.91 -35.39
N SER A 878 9.14 -4.55 -35.30
CA SER A 878 8.63 -3.28 -35.87
C SER A 878 9.13 -2.97 -37.29
N THR A 879 9.13 -3.97 -38.18
CA THR A 879 9.84 -3.87 -39.46
C THR A 879 9.37 -2.66 -40.27
N HIS A 880 10.31 -1.79 -40.70
CA HIS A 880 9.99 -0.54 -41.41
C HIS A 880 9.74 -0.80 -42.91
N TRP A 881 8.64 -1.49 -43.20
CA TRP A 881 8.19 -1.87 -44.55
C TRP A 881 8.18 -0.76 -45.61
N PRO A 882 7.87 0.51 -45.31
CA PRO A 882 7.72 1.52 -46.36
C PRO A 882 9.04 2.08 -46.89
N LEU A 883 10.19 1.85 -46.21
CA LEU A 883 11.52 2.46 -46.47
C LEU A 883 11.63 3.99 -46.37
N VAL A 884 10.49 4.67 -46.35
CA VAL A 884 10.31 6.10 -46.23
C VAL A 884 9.17 6.37 -45.26
N ASP A 885 8.82 7.63 -45.02
CA ASP A 885 7.63 7.97 -44.23
C ASP A 885 6.40 7.16 -44.70
N PRO A 886 5.73 6.39 -43.80
CA PRO A 886 4.57 5.58 -44.13
C PRO A 886 3.42 6.35 -44.80
N LYS A 887 3.35 7.67 -44.61
CA LYS A 887 2.36 8.57 -45.25
C LYS A 887 2.68 8.87 -46.71
N SER A 888 3.94 8.69 -47.12
CA SER A 888 4.45 9.06 -48.45
C SER A 888 4.31 7.95 -49.49
N VAL A 889 4.01 6.72 -49.06
CA VAL A 889 3.83 5.58 -49.97
C VAL A 889 2.63 4.74 -49.56
N LYS A 890 1.87 4.25 -50.55
CA LYS A 890 0.75 3.35 -50.27
C LYS A 890 1.27 1.94 -49.91
N PRO A 891 0.70 1.25 -48.92
CA PRO A 891 1.13 -0.10 -48.52
C PRO A 891 1.24 -1.10 -49.68
N LYS A 892 0.25 -1.09 -50.57
CA LYS A 892 0.26 -1.94 -51.78
C LYS A 892 1.48 -1.69 -52.68
N LYS A 893 1.94 -0.44 -52.79
CA LYS A 893 3.08 -0.08 -53.66
C LYS A 893 4.40 -0.52 -53.02
N ALA A 894 4.60 -0.22 -51.74
CA ALA A 894 5.80 -0.62 -50.99
C ALA A 894 5.95 -2.15 -50.96
N ILE A 895 4.90 -2.86 -50.53
CA ILE A 895 4.95 -4.32 -50.44
C ILE A 895 5.15 -4.97 -51.81
N LYS A 896 4.56 -4.44 -52.90
CA LYS A 896 4.80 -4.98 -54.24
C LYS A 896 6.27 -4.83 -54.67
N ALA A 897 6.95 -3.76 -54.26
CA ALA A 897 8.37 -3.56 -54.55
C ALA A 897 9.23 -4.59 -53.80
N ILE A 898 8.94 -4.80 -52.51
CA ILE A 898 9.59 -5.83 -51.68
C ILE A 898 9.37 -7.22 -52.30
N GLN A 899 8.12 -7.60 -52.56
CA GLN A 899 7.77 -8.89 -53.16
C GLN A 899 8.49 -9.16 -54.48
N LYS A 900 8.67 -8.13 -55.33
CA LYS A 900 9.37 -8.28 -56.61
C LYS A 900 10.83 -8.64 -56.40
N SER A 901 11.49 -8.04 -55.42
CA SER A 901 12.88 -8.37 -55.07
C SER A 901 12.98 -9.74 -54.39
N LEU A 902 12.12 -10.05 -53.42
CA LEU A 902 12.10 -11.36 -52.76
C LEU A 902 11.81 -12.51 -53.73
N ASN A 903 11.00 -12.29 -54.77
CA ASN A 903 10.75 -13.28 -55.82
C ASN A 903 11.95 -13.52 -56.74
N ALA A 904 12.87 -12.55 -56.83
CA ALA A 904 14.12 -12.71 -57.56
C ALA A 904 15.20 -13.40 -56.69
N GLY A 905 15.03 -13.41 -55.37
CA GLY A 905 15.87 -14.15 -54.42
C GLY A 905 15.44 -15.61 -54.20
N GLY A 906 16.19 -16.31 -53.35
CA GLY A 906 16.09 -17.77 -53.17
C GLY A 906 15.31 -18.25 -51.95
N ILE A 907 14.34 -17.47 -51.44
CA ILE A 907 13.57 -17.85 -50.23
C ILE A 907 12.67 -19.07 -50.49
N ASP A 908 12.82 -20.09 -49.64
CA ASP A 908 12.16 -21.40 -49.66
C ASP A 908 11.61 -21.79 -48.27
N ALA A 909 10.32 -22.13 -48.17
CA ALA A 909 9.65 -22.50 -46.91
C ALA A 909 10.19 -23.80 -46.28
N SER A 910 10.81 -24.68 -47.06
CA SER A 910 11.44 -25.90 -46.53
C SER A 910 12.78 -25.64 -45.84
N ARG A 911 13.36 -24.45 -46.02
CA ARG A 911 14.71 -24.11 -45.56
C ARG A 911 14.78 -22.89 -44.66
N HIS A 912 13.83 -21.95 -44.80
CA HIS A 912 13.91 -20.64 -44.17
C HIS A 912 12.79 -20.42 -43.17
N ARG A 913 13.07 -19.63 -42.13
CA ARG A 913 12.08 -19.22 -41.12
C ARG A 913 12.05 -17.70 -40.98
N PHE A 914 10.87 -17.13 -40.72
CA PHE A 914 10.75 -15.69 -40.53
C PHE A 914 9.85 -15.30 -39.35
N TRP A 915 10.32 -14.36 -38.54
CA TRP A 915 9.53 -13.70 -37.51
C TRP A 915 9.37 -12.22 -37.86
N PHE A 916 8.15 -11.71 -37.78
CA PHE A 916 7.90 -10.27 -37.85
C PHE A 916 6.91 -9.83 -36.78
N ASP A 917 7.07 -8.62 -36.27
CA ASP A 917 6.08 -8.02 -35.39
C ASP A 917 5.96 -6.50 -35.56
N HIS A 918 4.95 -5.95 -34.90
CA HIS A 918 4.80 -4.52 -34.69
C HIS A 918 3.94 -4.23 -33.44
N GLY A 919 4.11 -3.03 -32.89
CA GLY A 919 3.25 -2.44 -31.86
C GLY A 919 2.00 -1.77 -32.44
N THR A 920 1.30 -1.00 -31.60
CA THR A 920 0.09 -0.25 -31.99
C THR A 920 0.19 1.26 -31.78
N LEU A 921 1.29 1.75 -31.19
CA LEU A 921 1.50 3.17 -30.92
C LEU A 921 2.43 3.84 -31.96
N ASN A 922 2.32 5.17 -32.04
CA ASN A 922 3.16 6.07 -32.85
C ASN A 922 3.46 5.53 -34.27
N LEU A 923 4.74 5.28 -34.58
CA LEU A 923 5.15 4.87 -35.92
C LEU A 923 4.62 3.47 -36.27
N ASP A 924 4.53 2.57 -35.30
CA ASP A 924 4.05 1.19 -35.48
C ASP A 924 2.55 1.13 -35.81
N ALA A 925 1.77 2.14 -35.40
CA ALA A 925 0.35 2.26 -35.75
C ALA A 925 0.10 2.25 -37.27
N HIS A 926 1.11 2.58 -38.08
CA HIS A 926 1.02 2.58 -39.54
C HIS A 926 1.31 1.21 -40.19
N TYR A 927 1.88 0.23 -39.48
CA TYR A 927 2.31 -1.05 -40.04
C TYR A 927 1.25 -2.16 -40.23
N PRO A 928 0.06 -2.16 -39.59
CA PRO A 928 -0.88 -3.28 -39.74
C PRO A 928 -1.24 -3.62 -41.19
N GLU A 929 -1.44 -2.63 -42.06
CA GLU A 929 -1.76 -2.91 -43.47
C GLU A 929 -0.55 -3.43 -44.26
N TYR A 930 0.66 -3.01 -43.91
CA TYR A 930 1.90 -3.52 -44.52
C TYR A 930 2.15 -4.97 -44.10
N GLN A 931 2.08 -5.24 -42.79
CA GLN A 931 2.28 -6.56 -42.20
C GLN A 931 1.30 -7.57 -42.78
N LYS A 932 -0.01 -7.26 -42.78
CA LYS A 932 -1.05 -8.12 -43.35
C LYS A 932 -0.80 -8.52 -44.81
N ARG A 933 -0.19 -7.63 -45.61
CA ARG A 933 0.14 -7.91 -47.01
C ARG A 933 1.39 -8.80 -47.13
N MET A 934 2.35 -8.66 -46.22
CA MET A 934 3.50 -9.57 -46.12
C MET A 934 3.09 -10.95 -45.60
N ASP A 935 2.21 -11.04 -44.61
CA ASP A 935 1.64 -12.31 -44.15
C ASP A 935 0.98 -13.06 -45.31
N GLY A 936 0.18 -12.35 -46.10
CA GLY A 936 -0.44 -12.89 -47.31
C GLY A 936 0.54 -13.27 -48.42
N TYR A 937 1.78 -12.74 -48.41
CA TYR A 937 2.85 -13.13 -49.33
C TYR A 937 3.50 -14.45 -48.89
N PHE A 938 3.90 -14.53 -47.62
CA PHE A 938 4.54 -15.72 -47.05
C PHE A 938 3.59 -16.93 -47.07
N SER A 939 2.33 -16.74 -46.66
CA SER A 939 1.32 -17.80 -46.69
C SER A 939 1.13 -18.41 -48.09
N LYS A 940 1.12 -17.58 -49.15
CA LYS A 940 1.02 -18.07 -50.55
C LYS A 940 2.23 -18.84 -51.04
N ARG A 941 3.38 -18.71 -50.36
CA ARG A 941 4.63 -19.40 -50.68
C ARG A 941 4.87 -20.64 -49.81
N GLY A 942 3.86 -21.06 -49.06
CA GLY A 942 3.92 -22.29 -48.26
C GLY A 942 4.55 -22.12 -46.88
N PHE A 943 4.70 -20.88 -46.41
CA PHE A 943 5.11 -20.63 -45.02
C PHE A 943 3.88 -20.76 -44.10
N GLY A 944 4.00 -21.64 -43.12
CA GLY A 944 3.01 -21.94 -42.07
C GLY A 944 3.51 -21.54 -40.68
N ALA A 945 2.77 -21.95 -39.64
CA ALA A 945 3.09 -21.59 -38.26
C ALA A 945 4.45 -22.15 -37.77
N GLU A 946 4.98 -23.17 -38.44
CA GLU A 946 6.26 -23.81 -38.14
C GLU A 946 7.49 -23.02 -38.60
N ASN A 947 7.32 -22.15 -39.60
CA ASN A 947 8.42 -21.41 -40.24
C ASN A 947 8.08 -19.94 -40.52
N TYR A 948 6.91 -19.46 -40.08
CA TYR A 948 6.53 -18.05 -40.14
C TYR A 948 5.66 -17.65 -38.96
N ALA A 949 6.04 -16.55 -38.32
CA ALA A 949 5.30 -15.94 -37.23
C ALA A 949 5.14 -14.43 -37.48
N SER A 950 3.95 -13.92 -37.18
CA SER A 950 3.58 -12.51 -37.33
C SER A 950 2.71 -12.09 -36.15
N HIS A 951 3.19 -11.14 -35.35
CA HIS A 951 2.55 -10.74 -34.10
C HIS A 951 2.28 -9.24 -34.01
N MET A 952 1.20 -8.88 -33.33
CA MET A 952 0.85 -7.50 -33.00
C MET A 952 0.79 -7.36 -31.48
N TYR A 953 1.50 -6.38 -30.94
CA TYR A 953 1.57 -6.11 -29.50
C TYR A 953 0.84 -4.81 -29.18
N ASP A 954 -0.30 -4.91 -28.50
CA ASP A 954 -1.10 -3.73 -28.15
C ASP A 954 -0.40 -2.87 -27.09
N GLY A 955 -0.46 -1.55 -27.25
CA GLY A 955 0.20 -0.58 -26.38
C GLY A 955 1.72 -0.47 -26.57
N ALA A 956 2.32 -1.25 -27.47
CA ALA A 956 3.77 -1.18 -27.70
C ALA A 956 4.14 -0.12 -28.76
N ASP A 957 5.32 0.49 -28.57
CA ASP A 957 5.83 1.60 -29.36
C ASP A 957 7.00 1.17 -30.29
N HIS A 958 7.51 2.11 -31.11
CA HIS A 958 8.65 1.93 -32.02
C HIS A 958 9.96 2.39 -31.36
N ASN A 959 10.37 1.74 -30.27
CA ASN A 959 11.57 2.09 -29.50
C ASN A 959 12.23 0.88 -28.80
N GLU A 960 13.44 1.07 -28.29
CA GLU A 960 14.27 0.03 -27.65
C GLU A 960 13.58 -0.64 -26.45
N ALA A 961 12.95 0.13 -25.56
CA ALA A 961 12.23 -0.41 -24.40
C ALA A 961 11.09 -1.35 -24.81
N SER A 962 10.34 -0.99 -25.86
CA SER A 962 9.26 -1.83 -26.40
C SER A 962 9.79 -3.10 -27.07
N TRP A 963 10.94 -3.03 -27.74
CA TRP A 963 11.59 -4.19 -28.34
C TRP A 963 12.17 -5.13 -27.29
N ALA A 964 12.80 -4.60 -26.24
CA ALA A 964 13.30 -5.35 -25.10
C ALA A 964 12.19 -6.16 -24.42
N ALA A 965 11.03 -5.53 -24.19
CA ALA A 965 9.90 -6.15 -23.49
C ALA A 965 9.32 -7.39 -24.21
N ARG A 966 9.51 -7.50 -25.53
CA ARG A 966 8.98 -8.61 -26.35
C ARG A 966 10.06 -9.46 -27.02
N LEU A 967 11.32 -9.26 -26.66
CA LEU A 967 12.47 -9.93 -27.29
C LEU A 967 12.46 -11.46 -27.10
N GLU A 968 11.81 -11.96 -26.05
CA GLU A 968 11.69 -13.40 -25.78
C GLU A 968 11.07 -14.16 -26.95
N ASP A 969 9.99 -13.65 -27.53
CA ASP A 969 9.22 -14.36 -28.54
C ASP A 969 10.01 -14.66 -29.84
N PRO A 970 10.69 -13.68 -30.49
CA PRO A 970 11.53 -13.96 -31.65
C PRO A 970 12.73 -14.85 -31.31
N LEU A 971 13.33 -14.72 -30.13
CA LEU A 971 14.45 -15.57 -29.73
C LEU A 971 14.01 -17.03 -29.55
N VAL A 972 12.84 -17.25 -28.94
CA VAL A 972 12.24 -18.59 -28.82
C VAL A 972 11.87 -19.15 -30.19
N PHE A 973 11.36 -18.34 -31.12
CA PHE A 973 11.10 -18.80 -32.48
C PHE A 973 12.36 -19.24 -33.23
N LEU A 974 13.47 -18.48 -33.09
CA LEU A 974 14.73 -18.79 -33.77
C LEU A 974 15.49 -19.95 -33.13
N LEU A 975 15.53 -20.00 -31.80
CA LEU A 975 16.39 -20.88 -30.99
C LEU A 975 15.66 -21.92 -30.15
N GLY A 976 14.32 -21.96 -30.21
CA GLY A 976 13.51 -22.91 -29.47
C GLY A 976 13.93 -24.35 -29.73
N LYS A 977 13.81 -25.18 -28.69
CA LYS A 977 14.11 -26.62 -28.74
C LYS A 977 12.96 -27.45 -29.26
#